data_AF-A0A3M1KSD4-F1
#
_entry.id   AF-A0A3M1KSD4-F1
#
_cell.length_a   1.000
_cell.length_b   1.000
_cell.length_c   1.000
_cell.angle_alpha   90.00
_cell.angle_beta   90.00
_cell.angle_gamma   90.00
#
_symmetry.space_group_name_H-M   'P 1'
#
loop_
_entity.id
_entity.type
_entity.pdbx_description
1 polymer ?
#
loop_
_entity_poly.entity_id
_entity_poly.type
_entity_poly.pdbx_seq_one_letter_code
_entity_poly.pdbx_strand_id
1 'polypeptide(L)'
;MHTAGLGGSFARAALALAVAAALAAGLTEARPVHHVRTETNIDWASAGISGVGGGSGTIQLTGVSGEVKLALLYWHGVDLTDDGGNGAYDNPVVFVNGVPVVGVAIGDATTNCWGSGSSRAYRADVTRLVTGDGAYTITGLSASKGHNANGASLVVVFDDGDDTNNKNLAFFEGNDSNFPRGFPGEDNGWHALLKPVVWNGGPVRVQLHVADGQSFRDNSLTFDSGEGRKTFPDKFGLYDGTSVPSAGSSRAFNGELWDIHNFDISSAMGSTKGRRQLRIDGQSPTSDCLGLVLMLVETEAKPKLFAVEFTQATQYLSPIEELKLDLKEDREPPVPLIGKRLIAVRVYFEDTESTATYKVKLEVPEANYVRTHRVTLVPGCDPFKQRERKNGCRGERFTLVAPAGEWNATLTLMDRSGKKIERHEFPLFGRKADKLVLRSVAVCDSKRPTGGWNCASRRRLASLIGFLRRIAPTHSVTVSDTTHTVRRDLATYDSNGNGTLERKEMYSWWEDTVAEIGDLYGTWDRFLGLLGEQRYYFGMVRPNIPGGIGGMADGIPSRGAAGRISAVRLGTETNDEVVAHETGHMLGRKHTNTRAPAASGGRPPGCYSKAIDSSTDWPFSTNRLLQVGFDVFRGAPVDPNNNFETMGYCTPRWISTHTYTKMMTPLDAQPPGSAPKRQGMFWTVGGRITEAGVAFAPLFTRELTGSDGAGSGTHRIGV
;
A
#
# COMPACT_ATOMS: atom_id res chain seq x y z
N MET A 1 72.52 -9.12 38.92
CA MET A 1 73.55 -9.49 37.93
C MET A 1 73.12 -8.95 36.58
N HIS A 2 73.90 -8.01 36.04
CA HIS A 2 73.93 -7.42 34.69
C HIS A 2 72.61 -6.89 34.10
N THR A 3 72.28 -5.59 34.05
CA THR A 3 72.92 -4.35 33.51
C THR A 3 73.30 -4.37 32.03
N ALA A 4 72.49 -3.68 31.22
CA ALA A 4 72.86 -2.72 30.17
C ALA A 4 71.54 -2.02 29.74
N GLY A 5 71.38 -0.70 29.64
CA GLY A 5 72.31 0.42 29.62
C GLY A 5 71.97 1.30 28.40
N LEU A 6 71.84 2.62 28.63
CA LEU A 6 71.69 3.75 27.67
C LEU A 6 70.23 4.05 27.25
N GLY A 7 69.61 5.21 27.54
CA GLY A 7 70.12 6.54 27.89
C GLY A 7 70.20 7.43 26.64
N GLY A 8 69.25 8.36 26.45
CA GLY A 8 69.34 9.37 25.39
C GLY A 8 68.04 10.11 25.09
N SER A 9 67.97 11.36 25.56
CA SER A 9 67.04 12.44 25.22
C SER A 9 66.36 12.38 23.86
N PHE A 10 65.06 12.71 23.79
CA PHE A 10 64.56 13.78 22.92
C PHE A 10 63.25 14.34 23.47
N ALA A 11 63.35 15.56 23.99
CA ALA A 11 62.22 16.43 24.24
C ALA A 11 61.67 16.99 22.92
N ARG A 12 60.37 17.30 22.91
CA ARG A 12 59.65 18.19 21.98
C ARG A 12 59.55 17.72 20.52
N ALA A 13 58.48 16.98 20.21
CA ALA A 13 57.68 17.13 18.97
C ALA A 13 56.57 16.07 18.92
N ALA A 14 55.47 16.27 19.65
CA ALA A 14 54.25 15.48 19.48
C ALA A 14 53.02 16.27 19.94
N LEU A 15 52.82 17.46 19.37
CA LEU A 15 51.58 18.22 19.50
C LEU A 15 51.30 18.96 18.18
N ALA A 16 51.22 18.21 17.08
CA ALA A 16 50.75 18.72 15.80
C ALA A 16 50.56 17.54 14.84
N LEU A 17 49.51 16.72 15.01
CA LEU A 17 48.98 15.87 13.92
C LEU A 17 47.63 15.21 14.32
N ALA A 18 46.58 16.01 14.56
CA ALA A 18 45.19 15.52 14.63
C ALA A 18 44.12 16.63 14.49
N VAL A 19 44.35 17.71 13.72
CA VAL A 19 43.32 18.77 13.47
C VAL A 19 43.25 19.15 11.99
N ALA A 20 43.65 18.27 11.07
CA ALA A 20 43.55 18.53 9.63
C ALA A 20 42.56 17.56 8.97
N ALA A 21 41.29 17.64 9.36
CA ALA A 21 40.19 17.07 8.60
C ALA A 21 38.95 17.98 8.76
N ALA A 22 38.51 18.53 7.62
CA ALA A 22 37.27 19.28 7.40
C ALA A 22 37.18 20.74 7.89
N LEU A 23 37.99 21.63 7.32
CA LEU A 23 37.56 23.01 7.03
C LEU A 23 37.57 23.21 5.51
N ALA A 24 36.67 22.51 4.82
CA ALA A 24 36.20 23.02 3.54
C ALA A 24 35.19 24.11 3.90
N ALA A 25 35.62 25.38 3.89
CA ALA A 25 34.71 26.51 3.90
C ALA A 25 33.89 26.41 2.60
N GLY A 26 32.70 25.81 2.71
CA GLY A 26 31.69 25.91 1.65
C GLY A 26 31.41 27.38 1.39
N LEU A 27 31.10 27.72 0.15
CA LEU A 27 30.58 29.04 -0.20
C LEU A 27 29.40 29.36 0.74
N THR A 28 29.42 30.57 1.32
CA THR A 28 28.34 31.12 2.16
C THR A 28 27.14 31.38 1.27
N GLU A 29 26.19 30.45 1.26
CA GLU A 29 24.94 30.56 0.53
C GLU A 29 23.80 30.42 1.52
N ALA A 30 22.73 31.17 1.28
CA ALA A 30 21.55 31.02 2.06
C ALA A 30 20.87 29.70 1.84
N ARG A 31 20.20 29.24 2.89
CA ARG A 31 19.60 27.92 2.92
C ARG A 31 18.14 28.06 3.30
N PRO A 32 17.24 28.04 2.31
CA PRO A 32 15.83 27.76 2.55
C PRO A 32 15.69 26.53 3.43
N VAL A 33 14.64 26.51 4.25
CA VAL A 33 14.41 25.37 5.13
C VAL A 33 14.29 24.07 4.33
N HIS A 34 15.07 23.07 4.71
CA HIS A 34 15.13 21.79 4.02
C HIS A 34 15.07 20.64 5.02
N HIS A 35 14.56 19.49 4.57
CA HIS A 35 14.40 18.32 5.42
C HIS A 35 15.77 17.82 5.88
N VAL A 36 15.92 17.64 7.19
CA VAL A 36 17.15 17.09 7.78
C VAL A 36 16.93 15.75 8.48
N ARG A 37 15.73 15.52 9.05
CA ARG A 37 15.37 14.28 9.74
C ARG A 37 13.88 14.19 10.04
N THR A 38 13.43 12.99 10.37
CA THR A 38 12.10 12.75 10.94
C THR A 38 12.26 11.82 12.13
N GLU A 39 11.75 12.24 13.28
CA GLU A 39 11.60 11.39 14.46
C GLU A 39 10.17 10.84 14.48
N THR A 40 9.99 9.57 14.81
CA THR A 40 8.72 8.86 14.58
C THR A 40 8.33 8.06 15.80
N ASN A 41 7.02 7.95 16.05
CA ASN A 41 6.51 7.27 17.23
C ASN A 41 7.14 7.84 18.52
N ILE A 42 7.06 9.16 18.68
CA ILE A 42 7.68 9.92 19.76
C ILE A 42 6.69 10.89 20.40
N ASP A 43 7.01 11.32 21.61
CA ASP A 43 6.52 12.56 22.19
C ASP A 43 7.54 13.68 22.00
N TRP A 44 7.08 14.92 22.01
CA TRP A 44 7.98 16.06 21.92
C TRP A 44 7.43 17.31 22.60
N ALA A 45 8.36 18.18 22.99
CA ALA A 45 8.09 19.50 23.53
C ALA A 45 9.12 20.50 22.97
N SER A 46 8.78 21.78 22.97
CA SER A 46 9.70 22.84 22.61
C SER A 46 9.48 24.07 23.49
N ALA A 47 10.53 24.86 23.65
CA ALA A 47 10.51 26.14 24.35
C ALA A 47 11.56 27.07 23.74
N GLY A 48 11.43 28.37 24.00
CA GLY A 48 12.38 29.37 23.49
C GLY A 48 12.61 30.52 24.46
N ILE A 49 13.55 31.38 24.07
CA ILE A 49 13.88 32.62 24.75
C ILE A 49 14.18 33.70 23.69
N SER A 50 13.57 34.87 23.87
CA SER A 50 13.74 36.06 23.04
C SER A 50 14.51 37.14 23.82
N GLY A 51 14.81 38.28 23.18
CA GLY A 51 15.43 39.43 23.85
C GLY A 51 16.82 39.14 24.39
N VAL A 52 17.60 38.30 23.72
CA VAL A 52 18.92 37.81 24.16
C VAL A 52 20.09 38.59 23.56
N GLY A 53 19.88 39.82 23.09
CA GLY A 53 20.93 40.65 22.48
C GLY A 53 22.15 40.86 23.39
N GLY A 54 21.94 40.88 24.72
CA GLY A 54 23.00 40.90 25.75
C GLY A 54 23.81 39.61 25.89
N GLY A 55 23.51 38.57 25.10
CA GLY A 55 24.30 37.35 24.99
C GLY A 55 23.90 36.21 25.91
N SER A 56 22.79 36.34 26.65
CA SER A 56 22.29 35.28 27.54
C SER A 56 20.78 35.31 27.74
N GLY A 57 20.20 34.16 28.08
CA GLY A 57 18.79 34.00 28.43
C GLY A 57 18.51 32.65 29.08
N THR A 58 17.31 32.44 29.62
CA THR A 58 16.92 31.14 30.22
C THR A 58 15.66 30.61 29.55
N ILE A 59 15.78 29.43 28.93
CA ILE A 59 14.65 28.71 28.35
C ILE A 59 13.94 27.93 29.46
N GLN A 60 12.63 28.16 29.61
CA GLN A 60 11.78 27.41 30.53
C GLN A 60 11.09 26.27 29.78
N LEU A 61 11.62 25.05 29.91
CA LEU A 61 11.09 23.87 29.26
C LEU A 61 10.03 23.19 30.15
N THR A 62 8.89 22.87 29.58
CA THR A 62 7.80 22.14 30.23
C THR A 62 7.21 21.08 29.30
N GLY A 63 6.55 20.07 29.86
CA GLY A 63 5.82 19.05 29.10
C GLY A 63 6.63 17.80 28.75
N VAL A 64 7.85 17.64 29.27
CA VAL A 64 8.66 16.42 29.13
C VAL A 64 8.39 15.48 30.30
N SER A 65 7.64 14.42 30.06
CA SER A 65 7.18 13.46 31.07
C SER A 65 7.93 12.12 31.04
N GLY A 66 8.89 11.94 30.12
CA GLY A 66 9.48 10.65 29.79
C GLY A 66 11.00 10.66 29.60
N GLU A 67 11.53 9.55 29.07
CA GLU A 67 12.97 9.44 28.78
C GLU A 67 13.32 10.31 27.56
N VAL A 68 14.20 11.29 27.76
CA VAL A 68 14.71 12.13 26.66
C VAL A 68 15.53 11.28 25.69
N LYS A 69 15.11 11.25 24.43
CA LYS A 69 15.78 10.52 23.34
C LYS A 69 16.66 11.43 22.49
N LEU A 70 16.27 12.69 22.36
CA LEU A 70 17.00 13.71 21.62
C LEU A 70 16.65 15.10 22.16
N ALA A 71 17.63 15.97 22.32
CA ALA A 71 17.40 17.39 22.57
C ALA A 71 18.30 18.24 21.67
N LEU A 72 17.70 19.17 20.93
CA LEU A 72 18.38 20.04 19.97
C LEU A 72 18.19 21.50 20.37
N LEU A 73 19.31 22.21 20.55
CA LEU A 73 19.35 23.65 20.77
C LEU A 73 19.57 24.35 19.43
N TYR A 74 18.73 25.33 19.13
CA TYR A 74 18.84 26.22 17.97
C TYR A 74 19.03 27.65 18.44
N TRP A 75 19.90 28.41 17.78
CA TRP A 75 20.03 29.85 17.99
C TRP A 75 20.35 30.58 16.70
N HIS A 76 20.06 31.86 16.69
CA HIS A 76 20.28 32.75 15.57
C HIS A 76 20.87 34.07 16.05
N GLY A 77 21.78 34.63 15.27
CA GLY A 77 22.23 35.99 15.47
C GLY A 77 22.72 36.62 14.19
N VAL A 78 23.00 37.91 14.31
CA VAL A 78 23.55 38.77 13.27
C VAL A 78 24.95 39.23 13.68
N ASP A 79 25.78 39.52 12.70
CA ASP A 79 27.00 40.29 12.89
C ASP A 79 26.94 41.57 12.06
N LEU A 80 27.04 42.72 12.73
CA LEU A 80 26.95 44.03 12.09
C LEU A 80 28.34 44.64 11.97
N THR A 81 28.77 44.93 10.75
CA THR A 81 30.09 45.57 10.51
C THR A 81 30.15 46.96 11.11
N ASP A 82 29.01 47.66 11.14
CA ASP A 82 28.89 49.02 11.66
C ASP A 82 29.11 49.06 13.19
N ASP A 83 28.83 47.94 13.87
CA ASP A 83 29.12 47.74 15.30
C ASP A 83 30.53 47.16 15.55
N GLY A 84 31.36 47.14 14.51
CA GLY A 84 32.73 46.64 14.53
C GLY A 84 32.88 45.13 14.42
N GLY A 85 31.85 44.46 13.89
CA GLY A 85 31.89 43.07 13.44
C GLY A 85 32.71 42.86 12.16
N ASN A 86 32.85 41.61 11.74
CA ASN A 86 33.60 41.20 10.54
C ASN A 86 32.68 40.85 9.34
N GLY A 87 31.37 41.03 9.50
CA GLY A 87 30.32 40.65 8.56
C GLY A 87 29.84 39.21 8.67
N ALA A 88 30.28 38.44 9.67
CA ALA A 88 29.93 37.03 9.85
C ALA A 88 29.56 36.72 11.31
N TYR A 89 28.36 36.19 11.54
CA TYR A 89 27.96 35.70 12.86
C TYR A 89 28.61 34.32 13.15
N ASP A 90 29.91 34.33 13.42
CA ASP A 90 30.77 33.18 13.66
C ASP A 90 30.81 32.78 15.14
N ASN A 91 29.62 32.59 15.75
CA ASN A 91 29.47 32.21 17.15
C ASN A 91 28.94 30.76 17.36
N PRO A 92 29.74 29.72 17.04
CA PRO A 92 29.31 28.33 17.15
C PRO A 92 29.35 27.79 18.58
N VAL A 93 30.03 28.44 19.53
CA VAL A 93 30.18 27.93 20.90
C VAL A 93 29.31 28.74 21.86
N VAL A 94 28.31 28.08 22.44
CA VAL A 94 27.47 28.64 23.50
C VAL A 94 27.55 27.74 24.73
N PHE A 95 27.01 28.17 25.86
CA PHE A 95 27.00 27.36 27.09
C PHE A 95 25.58 27.08 27.51
N VAL A 96 25.30 25.83 27.89
CA VAL A 96 24.03 25.38 28.48
C VAL A 96 24.32 25.05 29.94
N ASN A 97 23.75 25.80 30.87
CA ASN A 97 24.01 25.67 32.31
C ASN A 97 25.52 25.66 32.64
N GLY A 98 26.29 26.50 31.93
CA GLY A 98 27.75 26.60 32.09
C GLY A 98 28.57 25.52 31.37
N VAL A 99 27.94 24.54 30.71
CA VAL A 99 28.62 23.51 29.91
C VAL A 99 28.73 23.97 28.46
N PRO A 100 29.94 24.05 27.86
CA PRO A 100 30.10 24.46 26.48
C PRO A 100 29.51 23.44 25.51
N VAL A 101 28.79 23.92 24.50
CA VAL A 101 28.22 23.15 23.40
C VAL A 101 28.61 23.79 22.08
N VAL A 102 28.90 22.96 21.07
CA VAL A 102 29.34 23.42 19.76
C VAL A 102 28.23 23.20 18.75
N GLY A 103 27.78 24.29 18.14
CA GLY A 103 26.78 24.32 17.09
C GLY A 103 27.36 24.05 15.72
N VAL A 104 26.53 23.43 14.89
CA VAL A 104 26.74 23.31 13.45
C VAL A 104 25.91 24.40 12.78
N ALA A 105 26.52 25.18 11.89
CA ALA A 105 25.82 26.18 11.10
C ALA A 105 24.79 25.51 10.17
N ILE A 106 23.54 25.99 10.18
CA ILE A 106 22.43 25.43 9.38
C ILE A 106 22.00 26.34 8.22
N GLY A 107 22.48 27.58 8.19
CA GLY A 107 22.32 28.49 7.07
C GLY A 107 22.91 29.86 7.35
N ASP A 108 23.25 30.58 6.29
CA ASP A 108 23.61 32.01 6.30
C ASP A 108 22.49 32.82 5.66
N ALA A 109 22.36 34.09 6.00
CA ALA A 109 21.40 34.98 5.35
C ALA A 109 21.83 36.44 5.51
N THR A 110 21.03 37.38 5.00
CA THR A 110 21.21 38.79 5.34
C THR A 110 21.04 39.05 6.83
N THR A 111 21.39 40.26 7.28
CA THR A 111 21.18 40.71 8.66
C THR A 111 19.72 40.93 9.03
N ASN A 112 18.76 40.58 8.17
CA ASN A 112 17.34 40.92 8.34
C ASN A 112 17.14 42.44 8.51
N CYS A 113 17.67 43.21 7.55
CA CYS A 113 17.51 44.66 7.45
C CYS A 113 18.23 45.53 8.49
N TRP A 114 19.07 44.95 9.35
CA TRP A 114 19.90 45.69 10.32
C TRP A 114 21.15 46.38 9.75
N GLY A 115 21.41 46.25 8.44
CA GLY A 115 22.51 46.93 7.76
C GLY A 115 23.52 45.97 7.15
N SER A 116 24.78 46.40 7.07
CA SER A 116 25.87 45.62 6.48
C SER A 116 26.30 44.47 7.40
N GLY A 117 26.38 43.26 6.86
CA GLY A 117 26.78 42.06 7.59
C GLY A 117 26.05 40.80 7.10
N SER A 118 25.98 39.79 7.97
CA SER A 118 25.18 38.59 7.73
C SER A 118 24.54 38.07 9.02
N SER A 119 23.55 37.21 8.87
CA SER A 119 23.03 36.38 9.94
C SER A 119 23.42 34.92 9.73
N ARG A 120 23.43 34.17 10.83
CA ARG A 120 23.64 32.73 10.80
C ARG A 120 22.83 32.05 11.90
N ALA A 121 22.23 30.92 11.55
CA ALA A 121 21.61 30.03 12.52
C ALA A 121 22.49 28.79 12.78
N TYR A 122 22.40 28.27 14.00
CA TYR A 122 23.14 27.10 14.46
C TYR A 122 22.21 26.09 15.12
N ARG A 123 22.62 24.82 15.09
CA ARG A 123 22.02 23.70 15.82
C ARG A 123 23.09 22.95 16.61
N ALA A 124 22.83 22.64 17.87
CA ALA A 124 23.66 21.74 18.69
C ALA A 124 22.82 20.60 19.29
N ASP A 125 23.41 19.40 19.35
CA ASP A 125 22.86 18.29 20.13
C ASP A 125 23.24 18.46 21.60
N VAL A 126 22.21 18.63 22.43
CA VAL A 126 22.33 18.86 23.88
C VAL A 126 21.63 17.77 24.69
N THR A 127 21.36 16.62 24.07
CA THR A 127 20.61 15.49 24.67
C THR A 127 21.15 15.10 26.05
N ARG A 128 22.47 15.12 26.23
CA ARG A 128 23.12 14.76 27.50
C ARG A 128 22.96 15.79 28.62
N LEU A 129 22.50 16.99 28.31
CA LEU A 129 22.35 18.11 29.24
C LEU A 129 20.89 18.36 29.63
N VAL A 130 19.95 17.74 28.93
CA VAL A 130 18.51 17.92 29.11
C VAL A 130 17.92 16.65 29.69
N THR A 131 17.49 16.71 30.95
CA THR A 131 16.96 15.54 31.68
C THR A 131 15.44 15.54 31.82
N GLY A 132 14.76 16.58 31.34
CA GLY A 132 13.31 16.76 31.47
C GLY A 132 12.93 18.24 31.58
N ASP A 133 11.78 18.52 32.20
CA ASP A 133 11.33 19.87 32.51
C ASP A 133 12.36 20.64 33.36
N GLY A 134 12.47 21.95 33.12
CA GLY A 134 13.35 22.80 33.90
C GLY A 134 13.80 24.08 33.21
N ALA A 135 14.61 24.83 33.95
CA ALA A 135 15.27 26.03 33.48
C ALA A 135 16.64 25.71 32.87
N TYR A 136 16.85 26.13 31.61
CA TYR A 136 18.10 25.94 30.89
C TYR A 136 18.68 27.30 30.51
N THR A 137 19.72 27.72 31.24
CA THR A 137 20.40 29.00 30.99
C THR A 137 21.37 28.86 29.83
N ILE A 138 21.17 29.68 28.82
CA ILE A 138 22.00 29.76 27.62
C ILE A 138 22.84 31.04 27.70
N THR A 139 24.16 30.92 27.57
CA THR A 139 25.07 32.08 27.57
C THR A 139 26.06 32.02 26.42
N GLY A 140 26.69 33.15 26.13
CA GLY A 140 27.68 33.26 25.06
C GLY A 140 27.06 33.49 23.68
N LEU A 141 25.79 33.89 23.60
CA LEU A 141 25.08 34.12 22.34
C LEU A 141 25.58 35.37 21.57
N SER A 142 26.26 36.30 22.24
CA SER A 142 26.82 37.53 21.63
C SER A 142 28.28 37.72 22.04
N ALA A 143 29.12 36.69 21.80
CA ALA A 143 30.45 36.61 22.42
C ALA A 143 31.51 37.54 21.79
N SER A 144 31.36 37.92 20.51
CA SER A 144 32.29 38.79 19.79
C SER A 144 31.72 40.18 19.54
N LYS A 145 32.59 41.15 19.24
CA LYS A 145 32.18 42.49 18.82
C LYS A 145 31.37 42.41 17.52
N GLY A 146 30.26 43.14 17.44
CA GLY A 146 29.34 43.11 16.31
C GLY A 146 28.28 42.00 16.37
N HIS A 147 28.49 40.96 17.19
CA HIS A 147 27.55 39.85 17.35
C HIS A 147 26.34 40.26 18.19
N ASN A 148 25.14 39.99 17.70
CA ASN A 148 23.90 40.17 18.43
C ASN A 148 22.92 39.03 18.15
N ALA A 149 22.57 38.27 19.17
CA ALA A 149 21.62 37.17 19.03
C ALA A 149 20.16 37.65 19.03
N ASN A 150 19.35 37.00 18.21
CA ASN A 150 17.90 37.22 18.13
C ASN A 150 17.17 36.40 19.19
N GLY A 151 17.56 35.14 19.33
CA GLY A 151 16.90 34.20 20.24
C GLY A 151 17.50 32.82 20.19
N ALA A 152 16.95 31.96 21.04
CA ALA A 152 17.27 30.54 21.06
C ALA A 152 16.03 29.70 21.36
N SER A 153 16.05 28.44 20.92
CA SER A 153 15.00 27.48 21.18
C SER A 153 15.56 26.09 21.45
N LEU A 154 14.85 25.34 22.29
CA LEU A 154 15.16 23.97 22.65
C LEU A 154 14.00 23.08 22.20
N VAL A 155 14.29 22.07 21.40
CA VAL A 155 13.34 21.05 20.97
C VAL A 155 13.76 19.72 21.59
N VAL A 156 12.84 19.07 22.29
CA VAL A 156 13.09 17.83 23.04
C VAL A 156 12.14 16.76 22.55
N VAL A 157 12.69 15.61 22.18
CA VAL A 157 12.00 14.40 21.80
C VAL A 157 12.18 13.40 22.93
N PHE A 158 11.09 12.81 23.40
CA PHE A 158 11.07 11.89 24.53
C PHE A 158 10.07 10.76 24.30
N ASP A 159 10.09 9.79 25.21
CA ASP A 159 9.16 8.67 25.26
C ASP A 159 8.53 8.62 26.65
N ASP A 160 7.24 8.96 26.74
CA ASP A 160 6.47 8.93 27.99
C ASP A 160 5.92 7.55 28.36
N GLY A 161 6.11 6.56 27.49
CA GLY A 161 5.63 5.19 27.64
C GLY A 161 4.20 4.94 27.16
N ASP A 162 3.48 5.95 26.64
CA ASP A 162 2.15 5.83 26.02
C ASP A 162 2.23 5.99 24.49
N ASP A 163 2.30 4.84 23.80
CA ASP A 163 2.31 4.78 22.33
C ASP A 163 1.06 5.40 21.65
N THR A 164 0.03 5.78 22.41
CA THR A 164 -1.23 6.27 21.85
C THR A 164 -1.32 7.78 21.67
N ASN A 165 -0.39 8.56 22.20
CA ASN A 165 -0.23 9.99 21.92
C ASN A 165 0.93 10.28 20.97
N ASN A 166 1.75 9.28 20.67
CA ASN A 166 2.91 9.42 19.80
C ASN A 166 2.61 10.10 18.46
N LYS A 167 3.57 10.92 18.04
CA LYS A 167 3.60 11.70 16.80
C LYS A 167 4.78 11.28 15.93
N ASN A 168 4.72 11.69 14.67
CA ASN A 168 5.92 11.83 13.84
C ASN A 168 6.22 13.33 13.70
N LEU A 169 7.50 13.69 13.83
CA LEU A 169 7.98 15.06 13.78
C LEU A 169 9.09 15.16 12.73
N ALA A 170 8.79 15.82 11.61
CA ALA A 170 9.77 16.10 10.57
C ALA A 170 10.42 17.47 10.81
N PHE A 171 11.75 17.51 10.75
CA PHE A 171 12.58 18.69 11.01
C PHE A 171 13.04 19.29 9.69
N PHE A 172 12.77 20.58 9.51
CA PHE A 172 13.22 21.38 8.39
C PHE A 172 14.02 22.57 8.90
N GLU A 173 15.30 22.61 8.55
CA GLU A 173 16.26 23.56 9.12
C GLU A 173 16.84 24.46 8.04
N GLY A 174 17.18 25.69 8.40
CA GLY A 174 17.79 26.66 7.50
C GLY A 174 18.15 27.96 8.20
N ASN A 175 18.41 28.97 7.38
CA ASN A 175 18.39 30.36 7.78
C ASN A 175 17.88 31.13 6.56
N ASP A 176 16.56 31.32 6.50
CA ASP A 176 15.87 31.82 5.31
C ASP A 176 15.31 33.21 5.61
N SER A 177 16.02 34.26 5.16
CA SER A 177 15.51 35.62 5.29
C SER A 177 14.37 35.84 4.33
N ASN A 178 13.27 36.42 4.81
CA ASN A 178 12.21 36.89 3.93
C ASN A 178 12.64 38.11 3.08
N PHE A 179 13.81 38.68 3.35
CA PHE A 179 14.33 39.88 2.70
C PHE A 179 15.77 39.63 2.19
N PRO A 180 15.95 39.28 0.90
CA PRO A 180 17.19 38.69 0.41
C PRO A 180 18.37 39.66 0.25
N ARG A 181 18.16 40.98 0.08
CA ARG A 181 19.19 42.00 -0.28
C ARG A 181 20.31 41.55 -1.24
N GLY A 182 20.04 40.61 -2.15
CA GLY A 182 21.04 40.08 -3.08
C GLY A 182 22.03 39.07 -2.48
N PHE A 183 21.74 38.50 -1.31
CA PHE A 183 22.49 37.38 -0.73
C PHE A 183 22.33 36.13 -1.61
N PRO A 184 23.42 35.44 -1.98
CA PRO A 184 23.33 34.27 -2.84
C PRO A 184 22.45 33.17 -2.24
N GLY A 185 21.44 32.73 -3.00
CA GLY A 185 20.53 31.64 -2.60
C GLY A 185 19.22 32.09 -1.94
N GLU A 186 19.04 33.40 -1.65
CA GLU A 186 17.77 33.94 -1.15
C GLU A 186 16.92 34.56 -2.25
N ASP A 187 15.60 34.49 -2.09
CA ASP A 187 14.62 35.23 -2.87
C ASP A 187 13.60 35.95 -1.96
N ASN A 188 12.58 36.57 -2.56
CA ASN A 188 11.63 37.40 -1.82
C ASN A 188 10.57 36.53 -1.11
N GLY A 189 10.69 36.42 0.21
CA GLY A 189 9.79 35.65 1.07
C GLY A 189 10.29 34.22 1.29
N TRP A 190 9.47 33.39 1.94
CA TRP A 190 9.82 32.01 2.23
C TRP A 190 9.23 31.06 1.20
N HIS A 191 10.12 30.35 0.51
CA HIS A 191 9.78 29.37 -0.52
C HIS A 191 10.57 28.09 -0.32
N ALA A 192 9.87 27.04 0.09
CA ALA A 192 10.48 25.73 0.26
C ALA A 192 9.51 24.61 -0.13
N LEU A 193 10.09 23.47 -0.46
CA LEU A 193 9.34 22.25 -0.74
C LEU A 193 9.68 21.22 0.32
N LEU A 194 8.73 20.99 1.22
CA LEU A 194 8.85 20.08 2.34
C LEU A 194 8.60 18.65 1.85
N LYS A 195 9.65 17.83 1.84
CA LYS A 195 9.56 16.45 1.37
C LYS A 195 10.66 15.58 2.02
N PRO A 196 10.31 14.37 2.48
CA PRO A 196 8.96 13.78 2.53
C PRO A 196 8.15 14.20 3.78
N VAL A 197 6.83 14.40 3.63
CA VAL A 197 5.88 14.44 4.76
C VAL A 197 4.92 13.25 4.61
N VAL A 198 4.96 12.28 5.53
CA VAL A 198 3.98 11.18 5.53
C VAL A 198 2.75 11.56 6.33
N TRP A 199 1.59 11.53 5.68
CA TRP A 199 0.33 11.83 6.32
C TRP A 199 -0.72 10.76 6.02
N ASN A 200 -1.13 10.08 7.08
CA ASN A 200 -2.08 8.98 7.04
C ASN A 200 -3.51 9.43 7.45
N GLY A 201 -3.79 10.74 7.37
CA GLY A 201 -5.04 11.36 7.82
C GLY A 201 -5.04 11.75 9.31
N GLY A 202 -5.90 12.68 9.69
CA GLY A 202 -5.91 13.28 11.03
C GLY A 202 -5.23 14.64 11.06
N PRO A 203 -5.10 15.27 12.24
CA PRO A 203 -4.52 16.60 12.36
C PRO A 203 -3.07 16.65 11.88
N VAL A 204 -2.70 17.78 11.27
CA VAL A 204 -1.31 18.11 10.95
C VAL A 204 -1.02 19.50 11.46
N ARG A 205 0.06 19.61 12.24
CA ARG A 205 0.50 20.88 12.81
C ARG A 205 1.90 21.22 12.31
N VAL A 206 2.14 22.50 12.10
CA VAL A 206 3.47 23.03 11.84
C VAL A 206 3.84 23.97 12.97
N GLN A 207 5.03 23.83 13.53
CA GLN A 207 5.60 24.81 14.43
C GLN A 207 6.78 25.53 13.76
N LEU A 208 6.73 26.86 13.74
CA LEU A 208 7.78 27.72 13.19
C LEU A 208 8.57 28.35 14.31
N HIS A 209 9.89 28.40 14.15
CA HIS A 209 10.79 29.17 14.98
C HIS A 209 11.40 30.27 14.11
N VAL A 210 11.06 31.51 14.43
CA VAL A 210 11.30 32.68 13.58
C VAL A 210 12.17 33.67 14.33
N ALA A 211 13.19 34.17 13.65
CA ALA A 211 14.12 35.17 14.14
C ALA A 211 13.75 36.55 13.60
N ASP A 212 14.18 37.57 14.34
CA ASP A 212 14.09 39.00 13.98
C ASP A 212 12.67 39.59 13.91
N GLY A 213 11.73 39.03 14.68
CA GLY A 213 10.40 39.58 14.77
C GLY A 213 10.35 40.96 15.44
N GLN A 214 9.71 41.93 14.80
CA GLN A 214 9.41 43.26 15.31
C GLN A 214 7.91 43.59 15.14
N SER A 215 7.42 44.60 15.85
CA SER A 215 6.04 45.09 15.75
C SER A 215 5.82 45.89 14.44
N PHE A 216 6.17 45.29 13.32
CA PHE A 216 5.89 45.78 11.98
C PHE A 216 4.79 44.94 11.33
N ARG A 217 4.45 45.28 10.09
CA ARG A 217 3.45 44.53 9.32
C ARG A 217 4.13 43.45 8.52
N ASP A 218 3.59 42.24 8.58
CA ASP A 218 4.07 41.07 7.84
C ASP A 218 3.11 40.65 6.72
N ASN A 219 3.50 39.60 6.01
CA ASN A 219 2.69 39.01 4.95
C ASN A 219 2.07 37.68 5.40
N SER A 220 1.17 37.13 4.58
CA SER A 220 0.59 35.82 4.83
C SER A 220 1.59 34.69 4.54
N LEU A 221 1.40 33.56 5.20
CA LEU A 221 2.09 32.30 4.90
C LEU A 221 1.10 31.26 4.38
N THR A 222 1.45 30.57 3.30
CA THR A 222 0.63 29.55 2.66
C THR A 222 1.32 28.19 2.68
N PHE A 223 0.53 27.15 2.96
CA PHE A 223 0.89 25.75 2.78
C PHE A 223 0.00 25.13 1.70
N ASP A 224 0.60 24.41 0.75
CA ASP A 224 -0.06 23.90 -0.44
C ASP A 224 0.47 22.51 -0.82
N SER A 225 -0.41 21.50 -0.86
CA SER A 225 -0.05 20.13 -1.26
C SER A 225 -0.42 19.79 -2.71
N GLY A 226 -0.93 20.76 -3.48
CA GLY A 226 -1.53 20.60 -4.79
C GLY A 226 -2.98 20.10 -4.77
N GLU A 227 -3.44 19.52 -3.66
CA GLU A 227 -4.81 19.04 -3.46
C GLU A 227 -5.59 19.91 -2.46
N GLY A 228 -4.91 20.34 -1.42
CA GLY A 228 -5.42 21.29 -0.43
C GLY A 228 -4.50 22.48 -0.28
N ARG A 229 -5.06 23.60 0.19
CA ARG A 229 -4.32 24.84 0.46
C ARG A 229 -4.81 25.47 1.76
N LYS A 230 -3.88 26.00 2.56
CA LYS A 230 -4.19 26.79 3.75
C LYS A 230 -3.31 28.03 3.79
N THR A 231 -3.93 29.19 3.90
CA THR A 231 -3.22 30.47 4.05
C THR A 231 -3.52 31.05 5.43
N PHE A 232 -2.47 31.48 6.11
CA PHE A 232 -2.52 32.18 7.39
C PHE A 232 -2.20 33.65 7.12
N PRO A 233 -3.18 34.55 7.19
CA PRO A 233 -2.90 35.97 7.12
C PRO A 233 -2.07 36.39 8.33
N ASP A 234 -1.25 37.42 8.13
CA ASP A 234 -0.61 38.11 9.24
C ASP A 234 -1.68 38.68 10.20
N LYS A 235 -1.33 38.74 11.49
CA LYS A 235 -2.09 39.41 12.53
C LYS A 235 -1.09 40.01 13.53
N PHE A 236 -1.50 41.10 14.16
CA PHE A 236 -0.71 41.72 15.22
C PHE A 236 -0.27 40.69 16.27
N GLY A 237 1.04 40.65 16.55
CA GLY A 237 1.67 39.74 17.50
C GLY A 237 1.98 38.33 17.00
N LEU A 238 1.99 38.10 15.67
CA LEU A 238 2.35 36.78 15.11
C LEU A 238 3.82 36.65 14.72
N TYR A 239 4.53 37.75 14.44
CA TYR A 239 5.95 37.72 14.11
C TYR A 239 6.67 38.92 14.76
N ASP A 240 6.28 39.31 15.97
CA ASP A 240 6.81 40.49 16.67
C ASP A 240 7.94 40.18 17.67
N GLY A 241 8.36 38.92 17.72
CA GLY A 241 9.39 38.39 18.56
C GLY A 241 8.97 38.10 20.00
N THR A 242 7.68 38.22 20.35
CA THR A 242 7.22 38.21 21.75
C THR A 242 6.49 36.94 22.17
N SER A 243 6.42 35.92 21.32
CA SER A 243 5.68 34.68 21.64
C SER A 243 6.35 33.75 22.66
N VAL A 244 7.61 34.03 23.04
CA VAL A 244 8.35 33.33 24.09
C VAL A 244 8.83 34.31 25.17
N PRO A 245 9.23 33.85 26.37
CA PRO A 245 9.77 34.73 27.40
C PRO A 245 10.98 35.54 26.89
N SER A 246 11.08 36.80 27.33
CA SER A 246 12.19 37.68 26.99
C SER A 246 13.24 37.71 28.11
N ALA A 247 14.52 37.77 27.72
CA ALA A 247 15.64 38.04 28.62
C ALA A 247 15.86 39.54 28.91
N GLY A 248 15.07 40.44 28.29
CA GLY A 248 15.06 41.88 28.56
C GLY A 248 16.26 42.64 28.00
N SER A 249 16.99 42.04 27.05
CA SER A 249 18.20 42.60 26.44
C SER A 249 18.12 42.67 24.91
N SER A 250 16.90 42.73 24.36
CA SER A 250 16.68 42.91 22.92
C SER A 250 17.41 44.15 22.41
N ARG A 251 17.95 44.06 21.20
CA ARG A 251 18.47 45.24 20.48
C ARG A 251 17.36 46.08 19.85
N ALA A 252 16.19 45.49 19.61
CA ALA A 252 15.05 46.21 19.06
C ALA A 252 14.26 46.90 20.17
N PHE A 253 13.75 48.09 19.85
CA PHE A 253 12.89 48.87 20.75
C PHE A 253 11.40 48.53 20.59
N ASN A 254 11.05 47.76 19.55
CA ASN A 254 9.68 47.44 19.15
C ASN A 254 9.46 45.94 18.92
N GLY A 255 10.23 45.08 19.58
CA GLY A 255 10.12 43.62 19.46
C GLY A 255 11.21 42.91 20.24
N GLU A 256 11.02 41.63 20.46
CA GLU A 256 11.97 40.80 21.22
C GLU A 256 12.73 39.79 20.32
N LEU A 257 12.51 39.84 19.00
CA LEU A 257 13.30 39.20 17.95
C LEU A 257 13.24 37.68 17.84
N TRP A 258 12.42 36.97 18.62
CA TRP A 258 12.31 35.52 18.48
C TRP A 258 10.92 34.98 18.78
N ASP A 259 10.38 34.20 17.85
CA ASP A 259 9.06 33.63 17.96
C ASP A 259 9.01 32.11 17.80
N ILE A 260 8.01 31.50 18.46
CA ILE A 260 7.60 30.11 18.25
C ILE A 260 6.07 30.06 18.07
N HIS A 261 5.61 29.70 16.86
CA HIS A 261 4.19 29.66 16.52
C HIS A 261 3.74 28.34 15.95
N ASN A 262 2.53 27.92 16.33
CA ASN A 262 1.90 26.68 15.85
C ASN A 262 0.77 26.99 14.86
N PHE A 263 0.74 26.26 13.76
CA PHE A 263 -0.23 26.39 12.68
C PHE A 263 -0.91 25.04 12.42
N ASP A 264 -2.24 25.03 12.35
CA ASP A 264 -3.00 23.85 11.92
C ASP A 264 -3.16 23.86 10.40
N ILE A 265 -2.41 22.98 9.74
CA ILE A 265 -2.37 22.87 8.28
C ILE A 265 -3.17 21.67 7.77
N SER A 266 -4.01 21.06 8.59
CA SER A 266 -4.73 19.82 8.24
C SER A 266 -5.51 19.95 6.92
N SER A 267 -6.14 21.11 6.67
CA SER A 267 -6.88 21.35 5.42
C SER A 267 -5.99 21.50 4.19
N ALA A 268 -4.69 21.78 4.37
CA ALA A 268 -3.73 21.84 3.27
C ALA A 268 -3.38 20.44 2.74
N MET A 269 -3.62 19.38 3.52
CA MET A 269 -3.20 18.02 3.16
C MET A 269 -4.14 17.32 2.16
N GLY A 270 -5.33 17.86 1.92
CA GLY A 270 -6.31 17.29 0.99
C GLY A 270 -6.99 16.02 1.52
N SER A 271 -7.32 15.08 0.64
CA SER A 271 -7.98 13.80 0.96
C SER A 271 -7.08 12.58 0.76
N THR A 272 -6.01 12.72 -0.02
CA THR A 272 -5.12 11.60 -0.36
C THR A 272 -4.08 11.35 0.74
N LYS A 273 -3.93 10.10 1.18
CA LYS A 273 -3.00 9.70 2.25
C LYS A 273 -1.65 9.21 1.70
N GLY A 274 -0.63 9.15 2.56
CA GLY A 274 0.72 8.63 2.27
C GLY A 274 1.80 9.72 2.23
N ARG A 275 2.89 9.46 1.47
CA ARG A 275 3.99 10.41 1.27
C ARG A 275 3.53 11.60 0.41
N ARG A 276 3.66 12.81 0.94
CA ARG A 276 3.28 14.07 0.30
C ARG A 276 4.46 15.01 0.17
N GLN A 277 4.35 15.90 -0.80
CA GLN A 277 5.14 17.11 -0.88
C GLN A 277 4.24 18.25 -0.40
N LEU A 278 4.77 19.13 0.43
CA LEU A 278 4.06 20.32 0.91
C LEU A 278 4.90 21.54 0.55
N ARG A 279 4.33 22.43 -0.29
CA ARG A 279 4.96 23.68 -0.67
C ARG A 279 4.63 24.74 0.37
N ILE A 280 5.65 25.48 0.81
CA ILE A 280 5.48 26.72 1.55
C ILE A 280 5.70 27.89 0.60
N ASP A 281 4.89 28.93 0.76
CA ASP A 281 4.93 30.13 -0.08
C ASP A 281 4.35 31.29 0.73
N GLY A 282 5.06 32.41 0.82
CA GLY A 282 4.55 33.59 1.52
C GLY A 282 5.65 34.41 2.18
N GLN A 283 5.27 35.21 3.17
CA GLN A 283 6.16 36.15 3.84
C GLN A 283 6.94 37.09 2.90
N SER A 284 6.40 37.40 1.71
CA SER A 284 7.08 38.33 0.81
C SER A 284 7.37 39.66 1.54
N PRO A 285 8.56 40.23 1.36
CA PRO A 285 9.07 41.26 2.24
C PRO A 285 8.16 42.48 2.30
N THR A 286 7.85 42.89 3.53
CA THR A 286 7.02 44.06 3.85
C THR A 286 7.87 45.04 4.65
N SER A 287 7.36 45.53 5.80
CA SER A 287 8.11 46.41 6.68
C SER A 287 9.02 45.64 7.64
N ASP A 288 8.67 44.40 7.97
CA ASP A 288 9.51 43.54 8.81
C ASP A 288 10.39 42.60 8.00
N CYS A 289 11.57 42.32 8.54
CA CYS A 289 12.53 41.41 7.96
C CYS A 289 12.74 40.26 8.94
N LEU A 290 12.33 39.06 8.55
CA LEU A 290 12.24 37.87 9.40
C LEU A 290 13.19 36.78 8.87
N GLY A 291 13.74 35.98 9.78
CA GLY A 291 14.52 34.78 9.45
C GLY A 291 13.81 33.50 9.87
N LEU A 292 13.49 32.60 8.94
CA LEU A 292 12.95 31.28 9.29
C LEU A 292 14.10 30.31 9.59
N VAL A 293 14.16 29.83 10.83
CA VAL A 293 15.28 29.00 11.33
C VAL A 293 14.91 27.52 11.40
N LEU A 294 13.73 27.22 11.92
CA LEU A 294 13.25 25.85 12.08
C LEU A 294 11.76 25.77 11.77
N MET A 295 11.40 24.73 11.03
CA MET A 295 10.02 24.30 10.83
C MET A 295 9.89 22.83 11.24
N LEU A 296 8.97 22.57 12.18
CA LEU A 296 8.62 21.24 12.65
C LEU A 296 7.25 20.85 12.10
N VAL A 297 7.16 19.75 11.37
CA VAL A 297 5.87 19.23 10.86
C VAL A 297 5.46 18.00 11.66
N GLU A 298 4.40 18.14 12.44
CA GLU A 298 3.82 17.08 13.28
C GLU A 298 2.68 16.36 12.54
N THR A 299 2.72 15.03 12.54
CA THR A 299 1.63 14.15 12.09
C THR A 299 1.35 13.05 13.11
N GLU A 300 0.17 12.43 13.06
CA GLU A 300 -0.15 11.27 13.89
C GLU A 300 0.78 10.07 13.57
N ALA A 301 1.34 9.41 14.59
CA ALA A 301 2.18 8.22 14.40
C ALA A 301 1.38 6.93 14.15
N LYS A 302 0.06 6.94 14.38
CA LYS A 302 -0.76 5.74 14.38
C LYS A 302 -0.87 5.15 12.98
N PRO A 303 -0.58 3.85 12.79
CA PRO A 303 -0.87 3.18 11.55
C PRO A 303 -2.38 3.11 11.37
N LYS A 304 -2.81 3.14 10.12
CA LYS A 304 -4.21 2.91 9.77
C LYS A 304 -4.34 1.68 8.91
N LEU A 305 -5.49 1.03 9.06
CA LEU A 305 -5.89 -0.02 8.14
C LEU A 305 -6.22 0.63 6.80
N PHE A 306 -5.52 0.23 5.75
CA PHE A 306 -5.74 0.75 4.40
C PHE A 306 -6.89 0.00 3.71
N ALA A 307 -6.78 -1.32 3.65
CA ALA A 307 -7.70 -2.18 2.91
C ALA A 307 -7.83 -3.55 3.61
N VAL A 308 -8.97 -4.20 3.38
CA VAL A 308 -9.20 -5.59 3.76
C VAL A 308 -9.79 -6.35 2.59
N GLU A 309 -9.31 -7.56 2.33
CA GLU A 309 -9.84 -8.45 1.31
C GLU A 309 -10.42 -9.70 1.97
N PHE A 310 -11.68 -9.99 1.64
CA PHE A 310 -12.27 -11.29 1.86
C PHE A 310 -12.17 -12.07 0.54
N THR A 311 -11.32 -13.11 0.49
CA THR A 311 -11.03 -13.80 -0.77
C THR A 311 -10.96 -15.32 -0.63
N GLN A 312 -11.41 -16.01 -1.69
CA GLN A 312 -11.40 -17.47 -1.85
C GLN A 312 -10.43 -17.96 -2.93
N ALA A 313 -10.10 -17.10 -3.88
CA ALA A 313 -9.20 -17.38 -5.00
C ALA A 313 -8.69 -16.10 -5.65
N THR A 314 -9.54 -15.07 -5.73
CA THR A 314 -9.26 -13.77 -6.34
C THR A 314 -10.15 -12.70 -5.73
N GLN A 315 -9.76 -11.42 -5.80
CA GLN A 315 -10.52 -10.27 -5.29
C GLN A 315 -10.00 -8.97 -5.91
N TYR A 316 -10.83 -7.93 -5.96
CA TYR A 316 -10.37 -6.56 -6.21
C TYR A 316 -9.84 -5.93 -4.93
N LEU A 317 -8.75 -5.16 -5.00
CA LEU A 317 -8.31 -4.38 -3.85
C LEU A 317 -9.23 -3.17 -3.72
N SER A 318 -10.02 -3.13 -2.65
CA SER A 318 -10.82 -1.97 -2.27
C SER A 318 -10.30 -1.43 -0.93
N PRO A 319 -9.97 -0.13 -0.81
CA PRO A 319 -9.79 0.53 0.48
C PRO A 319 -11.00 0.31 1.37
N ILE A 320 -10.82 0.35 2.70
CA ILE A 320 -11.88 -0.02 3.65
C ILE A 320 -13.19 0.76 3.44
N GLU A 321 -13.12 2.05 3.16
CA GLU A 321 -14.31 2.87 2.96
C GLU A 321 -15.03 2.53 1.64
N GLU A 322 -14.30 2.17 0.58
CA GLU A 322 -14.89 1.69 -0.67
C GLU A 322 -15.54 0.31 -0.45
N LEU A 323 -14.85 -0.61 0.23
CA LEU A 323 -15.44 -1.91 0.54
C LEU A 323 -16.72 -1.77 1.37
N LYS A 324 -16.74 -0.88 2.37
CA LYS A 324 -17.95 -0.64 3.15
C LYS A 324 -19.10 -0.12 2.30
N LEU A 325 -18.82 0.65 1.23
CA LEU A 325 -19.83 1.08 0.28
C LEU A 325 -20.36 -0.09 -0.54
N ASP A 326 -19.46 -0.94 -1.04
CA ASP A 326 -19.82 -2.17 -1.79
C ASP A 326 -20.77 -3.05 -0.96
N LEU A 327 -20.51 -3.19 0.35
CA LEU A 327 -21.29 -4.06 1.24
C LEU A 327 -22.67 -3.53 1.65
N LYS A 328 -23.06 -2.30 1.29
CA LYS A 328 -24.30 -1.68 1.82
C LYS A 328 -25.58 -2.35 1.34
N GLU A 329 -25.64 -2.75 0.07
CA GLU A 329 -26.90 -3.22 -0.54
C GLU A 329 -27.10 -4.72 -0.35
N ASP A 330 -26.10 -5.51 -0.73
CA ASP A 330 -26.21 -6.97 -0.80
C ASP A 330 -25.27 -7.70 0.18
N ARG A 331 -24.48 -6.95 0.97
CA ARG A 331 -23.45 -7.50 1.86
C ARG A 331 -22.41 -8.34 1.09
N GLU A 332 -22.19 -8.08 -0.19
CA GLU A 332 -21.23 -8.84 -0.99
C GLU A 332 -19.99 -7.99 -1.30
N PRO A 333 -18.78 -8.52 -1.06
CA PRO A 333 -17.58 -7.88 -1.57
C PRO A 333 -17.55 -7.98 -3.11
N PRO A 334 -16.71 -7.19 -3.80
CA PRO A 334 -16.70 -7.11 -5.27
C PRO A 334 -16.64 -8.46 -6.01
N VAL A 335 -15.94 -9.45 -5.44
CA VAL A 335 -16.08 -10.86 -5.82
C VAL A 335 -16.86 -11.58 -4.71
N PRO A 336 -18.09 -12.07 -4.98
CA PRO A 336 -18.94 -12.69 -3.97
C PRO A 336 -18.31 -13.91 -3.31
N LEU A 337 -18.70 -14.16 -2.06
CA LEU A 337 -18.18 -15.26 -1.26
C LEU A 337 -19.12 -16.46 -1.32
N ILE A 338 -18.55 -17.66 -1.41
CA ILE A 338 -19.30 -18.90 -1.23
C ILE A 338 -19.28 -19.31 0.25
N GLY A 339 -20.44 -19.52 0.85
CA GLY A 339 -20.56 -20.01 2.22
C GLY A 339 -20.02 -21.43 2.38
N LYS A 340 -19.62 -21.78 3.61
CA LYS A 340 -19.01 -23.08 3.98
C LYS A 340 -17.69 -23.39 3.27
N ARG A 341 -17.05 -22.38 2.66
CA ARG A 341 -15.76 -22.51 2.00
C ARG A 341 -14.69 -21.73 2.75
N LEU A 342 -13.47 -22.25 2.74
CA LEU A 342 -12.29 -21.60 3.32
C LEU A 342 -12.05 -20.24 2.66
N ILE A 343 -11.85 -19.21 3.47
CA ILE A 343 -11.52 -17.85 3.05
C ILE A 343 -10.20 -17.40 3.68
N ALA A 344 -9.55 -16.45 3.02
CA ALA A 344 -8.54 -15.60 3.62
C ALA A 344 -9.13 -14.20 3.83
N VAL A 345 -9.01 -13.69 5.06
CA VAL A 345 -9.23 -12.27 5.38
C VAL A 345 -7.85 -11.63 5.43
N ARG A 346 -7.52 -10.85 4.41
CA ARG A 346 -6.19 -10.24 4.25
C ARG A 346 -6.28 -8.77 4.60
N VAL A 347 -5.41 -8.31 5.48
CA VAL A 347 -5.44 -6.96 6.05
C VAL A 347 -4.17 -6.23 5.65
N TYR A 348 -4.33 -5.03 5.12
CA TYR A 348 -3.25 -4.19 4.65
C TYR A 348 -3.22 -2.87 5.41
N PHE A 349 -2.01 -2.40 5.67
CA PHE A 349 -1.74 -1.22 6.47
C PHE A 349 -1.20 -0.11 5.58
N GLU A 350 -1.46 1.14 5.94
CA GLU A 350 -0.77 2.28 5.33
C GLU A 350 0.75 2.21 5.59
N ASP A 351 1.55 2.86 4.74
CA ASP A 351 3.01 2.90 4.92
C ASP A 351 3.35 3.63 6.23
N THR A 352 4.41 3.18 6.89
CA THR A 352 4.88 3.72 8.17
C THR A 352 6.27 4.32 8.02
N GLU A 353 6.61 5.36 8.78
CA GLU A 353 7.96 5.94 8.72
C GLU A 353 8.96 5.19 9.59
N SER A 354 8.50 4.41 10.58
CA SER A 354 9.34 3.53 11.38
C SER A 354 8.75 2.14 11.59
N THR A 355 9.61 1.26 12.10
CA THR A 355 9.23 -0.11 12.43
C THR A 355 8.49 -0.13 13.76
N ALA A 356 7.26 -0.62 13.77
CA ALA A 356 6.44 -0.71 14.98
C ALA A 356 5.58 -1.97 14.99
N THR A 357 5.26 -2.46 16.20
CA THR A 357 4.49 -3.70 16.39
C THR A 357 3.10 -3.40 16.94
N TYR A 358 2.09 -3.96 16.29
CA TYR A 358 0.67 -3.81 16.60
C TYR A 358 0.01 -5.16 16.80
N LYS A 359 -1.23 -5.15 17.27
CA LYS A 359 -2.09 -6.33 17.33
C LYS A 359 -3.32 -6.11 16.44
N VAL A 360 -3.65 -7.09 15.62
CA VAL A 360 -4.88 -7.08 14.81
C VAL A 360 -5.76 -8.21 15.27
N LYS A 361 -7.01 -7.91 15.58
CA LYS A 361 -8.02 -8.88 16.01
C LYS A 361 -9.12 -9.00 14.96
N LEU A 362 -9.43 -10.22 14.55
CA LEU A 362 -10.59 -10.55 13.75
C LEU A 362 -11.60 -11.33 14.60
N GLU A 363 -12.85 -10.89 14.55
CA GLU A 363 -14.00 -11.52 15.19
C GLU A 363 -15.07 -11.81 14.15
N VAL A 364 -15.53 -13.06 14.09
CA VAL A 364 -16.66 -13.50 13.28
C VAL A 364 -17.55 -14.38 14.16
N PRO A 365 -18.55 -13.79 14.85
CA PRO A 365 -19.40 -14.50 15.80
C PRO A 365 -20.10 -15.72 15.20
N GLU A 366 -20.61 -15.60 13.97
CA GLU A 366 -21.33 -16.66 13.27
C GLU A 366 -20.45 -17.87 12.92
N ALA A 367 -19.13 -17.69 12.94
CA ALA A 367 -18.15 -18.77 12.77
C ALA A 367 -17.51 -19.22 14.10
N ASN A 368 -17.94 -18.68 15.24
CA ASN A 368 -17.25 -18.81 16.54
C ASN A 368 -15.74 -18.51 16.43
N TYR A 369 -15.37 -17.53 15.61
CA TYR A 369 -13.99 -17.23 15.29
C TYR A 369 -13.54 -15.93 15.97
N VAL A 370 -12.58 -16.04 16.88
CA VAL A 370 -11.88 -14.90 17.49
C VAL A 370 -10.38 -15.19 17.49
N ARG A 371 -9.61 -14.35 16.78
CA ARG A 371 -8.15 -14.45 16.72
C ARG A 371 -7.51 -13.08 16.78
N THR A 372 -6.41 -12.98 17.51
CA THR A 372 -5.56 -11.79 17.56
C THR A 372 -4.15 -12.19 17.12
N HIS A 373 -3.64 -11.52 16.10
CA HIS A 373 -2.28 -11.70 15.60
C HIS A 373 -1.45 -10.47 15.93
N ARG A 374 -0.13 -10.67 16.07
CA ARG A 374 0.84 -9.56 16.17
C ARG A 374 1.35 -9.26 14.78
N VAL A 375 1.35 -7.99 14.40
CA VAL A 375 1.87 -7.52 13.12
C VAL A 375 3.01 -6.53 13.37
N THR A 376 4.09 -6.65 12.61
CA THR A 376 5.19 -5.68 12.63
C THR A 376 5.16 -4.95 11.30
N LEU A 377 4.88 -3.65 11.34
CA LEU A 377 4.93 -2.77 10.19
C LEU A 377 6.33 -2.23 10.05
N VAL A 378 6.83 -2.15 8.82
CA VAL A 378 8.17 -1.69 8.49
C VAL A 378 8.09 -0.64 7.38
N PRO A 379 8.98 0.37 7.36
CA PRO A 379 8.92 1.42 6.37
C PRO A 379 9.12 0.94 4.93
N GLY A 380 8.46 1.62 3.99
CA GLY A 380 8.54 1.34 2.56
C GLY A 380 7.67 0.16 2.11
N CYS A 381 6.86 -0.39 3.02
CA CYS A 381 5.91 -1.45 2.76
C CYS A 381 4.50 -0.90 2.56
N ASP A 382 4.29 -0.26 1.42
CA ASP A 382 2.95 0.17 1.01
C ASP A 382 1.96 -1.02 0.86
N PRO A 383 0.65 -0.76 0.89
CA PRO A 383 -0.38 -1.80 0.80
C PRO A 383 -0.27 -2.72 -0.42
N PHE A 384 0.22 -2.22 -1.55
CA PHE A 384 0.35 -3.02 -2.78
C PHE A 384 1.51 -4.02 -2.67
N LYS A 385 2.65 -3.58 -2.13
CA LYS A 385 3.76 -4.50 -1.81
C LYS A 385 3.36 -5.52 -0.77
N GLN A 386 2.60 -5.13 0.26
CA GLN A 386 2.04 -6.05 1.25
C GLN A 386 1.10 -7.09 0.62
N ARG A 387 0.23 -6.66 -0.30
CA ARG A 387 -0.71 -7.51 -1.06
C ARG A 387 0.02 -8.51 -1.94
N GLU A 388 1.10 -8.11 -2.59
CA GLU A 388 1.87 -8.99 -3.50
C GLU A 388 2.95 -9.80 -2.79
N ARG A 389 3.23 -9.49 -1.51
CA ARG A 389 4.38 -9.96 -0.75
C ARG A 389 5.74 -9.64 -1.37
N LYS A 390 5.85 -8.46 -2.00
CA LYS A 390 7.10 -8.00 -2.63
C LYS A 390 8.09 -7.48 -1.60
N ASN A 391 9.38 -7.71 -1.85
CA ASN A 391 10.50 -7.20 -1.04
C ASN A 391 10.40 -7.51 0.47
N GLY A 392 9.79 -8.64 0.83
CA GLY A 392 9.59 -9.00 2.24
C GLY A 392 8.42 -8.32 2.93
N CYS A 393 7.75 -7.35 2.29
CA CYS A 393 6.55 -6.70 2.81
C CYS A 393 5.41 -7.69 2.93
N ARG A 394 4.68 -7.68 4.05
CA ARG A 394 3.56 -8.59 4.29
C ARG A 394 2.45 -7.86 5.02
N GLY A 395 1.22 -8.02 4.51
CA GLY A 395 0.02 -7.74 5.28
C GLY A 395 -0.28 -8.87 6.26
N GLU A 396 -1.31 -8.68 7.08
CA GLU A 396 -1.81 -9.70 8.01
C GLU A 396 -2.86 -10.59 7.33
N ARG A 397 -3.02 -11.83 7.78
CA ARG A 397 -4.00 -12.76 7.22
C ARG A 397 -4.61 -13.65 8.29
N PHE A 398 -5.94 -13.71 8.28
CA PHE A 398 -6.73 -14.71 8.97
C PHE A 398 -7.27 -15.74 7.99
N THR A 399 -7.50 -16.96 8.48
CA THR A 399 -8.11 -18.03 7.68
C THR A 399 -9.17 -18.74 8.50
N LEU A 400 -10.36 -18.80 7.93
CA LEU A 400 -11.55 -19.38 8.52
C LEU A 400 -12.44 -19.94 7.41
N VAL A 401 -13.45 -20.72 7.79
CA VAL A 401 -14.52 -21.13 6.87
C VAL A 401 -15.60 -20.04 6.92
N ALA A 402 -15.96 -19.48 5.76
CA ALA A 402 -17.02 -18.47 5.70
C ALA A 402 -18.36 -19.08 6.14
N PRO A 403 -19.14 -18.41 7.01
CA PRO A 403 -20.54 -18.74 7.23
C PRO A 403 -21.34 -18.71 5.93
N ALA A 404 -22.44 -19.47 5.89
CA ALA A 404 -23.43 -19.35 4.82
C ALA A 404 -24.54 -18.38 5.26
N GLY A 405 -25.12 -17.65 4.32
CA GLY A 405 -26.08 -16.59 4.62
C GLY A 405 -25.38 -15.34 5.12
N GLU A 406 -26.08 -14.54 5.91
CA GLU A 406 -25.58 -13.30 6.50
C GLU A 406 -24.64 -13.54 7.69
N TRP A 407 -23.56 -12.77 7.78
CA TRP A 407 -22.64 -12.79 8.92
C TRP A 407 -21.87 -11.47 9.03
N ASN A 408 -21.19 -11.23 10.15
CA ASN A 408 -20.44 -10.00 10.37
C ASN A 408 -18.98 -10.31 10.71
N ALA A 409 -18.07 -9.52 10.15
CA ALA A 409 -16.66 -9.51 10.54
C ALA A 409 -16.31 -8.20 11.22
N THR A 410 -15.72 -8.26 12.41
CA THR A 410 -15.16 -7.10 13.10
C THR A 410 -13.65 -7.19 13.10
N LEU A 411 -12.99 -6.16 12.57
CA LEU A 411 -11.55 -6.01 12.58
C LEU A 411 -11.19 -4.90 13.57
N THR A 412 -10.30 -5.18 14.53
CA THR A 412 -9.80 -4.20 15.49
C THR A 412 -8.28 -4.13 15.42
N LEU A 413 -7.75 -2.94 15.14
CA LEU A 413 -6.33 -2.62 15.27
C LEU A 413 -6.07 -2.09 16.67
N MET A 414 -5.04 -2.60 17.32
CA MET A 414 -4.61 -2.23 18.66
C MET A 414 -3.11 -1.98 18.66
N ASP A 415 -2.67 -1.15 19.59
CA ASP A 415 -1.26 -0.95 19.88
C ASP A 415 -0.62 -2.22 20.49
N ARG A 416 0.65 -2.12 20.89
CA ARG A 416 1.37 -3.19 21.57
C ARG A 416 0.75 -3.54 22.93
N SER A 417 0.17 -2.57 23.64
CA SER A 417 -0.46 -2.75 24.96
C SER A 417 -1.79 -3.51 24.87
N GLY A 418 -2.49 -3.43 23.74
CA GLY A 418 -3.85 -3.93 23.54
C GLY A 418 -4.92 -2.84 23.58
N LYS A 419 -4.54 -1.57 23.69
CA LYS A 419 -5.45 -0.42 23.56
C LYS A 419 -5.88 -0.29 22.10
N LYS A 420 -7.18 -0.08 21.90
CA LYS A 420 -7.79 -0.02 20.56
C LYS A 420 -7.40 1.29 19.86
N ILE A 421 -6.91 1.17 18.63
CA ILE A 421 -6.57 2.28 17.74
C ILE A 421 -7.74 2.53 16.77
N GLU A 422 -8.19 1.46 16.11
CA GLU A 422 -9.19 1.53 15.04
C GLU A 422 -10.06 0.27 15.07
N ARG A 423 -11.33 0.41 14.67
CA ARG A 423 -12.28 -0.71 14.57
C ARG A 423 -13.17 -0.53 13.34
N HIS A 424 -13.34 -1.60 12.58
CA HIS A 424 -14.27 -1.66 11.45
C HIS A 424 -15.16 -2.89 11.54
N GLU A 425 -16.36 -2.75 10.99
CA GLU A 425 -17.34 -3.82 10.88
C GLU A 425 -17.72 -3.99 9.41
N PHE A 426 -17.80 -5.25 8.99
CA PHE A 426 -18.09 -5.65 7.62
C PHE A 426 -19.28 -6.62 7.64
N PRO A 427 -20.48 -6.17 7.25
CA PRO A 427 -21.59 -7.07 7.03
C PRO A 427 -21.34 -7.84 5.74
N LEU A 428 -21.40 -9.17 5.79
CA LEU A 428 -21.02 -10.06 4.69
C LEU A 428 -22.10 -11.11 4.42
N PHE A 429 -22.15 -11.59 3.18
CA PHE A 429 -23.00 -12.68 2.76
C PHE A 429 -22.21 -13.81 2.11
N GLY A 430 -22.43 -15.04 2.57
CA GLY A 430 -21.90 -16.26 1.97
C GLY A 430 -22.97 -16.96 1.14
N ARG A 431 -22.86 -16.85 -0.20
CA ARG A 431 -23.77 -17.51 -1.15
C ARG A 431 -23.78 -19.02 -0.95
N LYS A 432 -24.97 -19.61 -1.02
CA LYS A 432 -25.10 -21.06 -1.18
C LYS A 432 -24.76 -21.40 -2.63
N ALA A 433 -23.89 -22.39 -2.84
CA ALA A 433 -23.55 -22.89 -4.17
C ALA A 433 -23.67 -24.40 -4.20
N ASP A 434 -24.06 -24.93 -5.35
CA ASP A 434 -24.17 -26.35 -5.60
C ASP A 434 -22.82 -27.04 -5.54
N LYS A 435 -22.84 -28.31 -5.15
CA LYS A 435 -21.65 -29.16 -5.17
C LYS A 435 -21.30 -29.50 -6.61
N LEU A 436 -20.01 -29.52 -6.91
CA LEU A 436 -19.49 -29.97 -8.19
C LEU A 436 -18.97 -31.41 -8.06
N VAL A 437 -19.58 -32.33 -8.81
CA VAL A 437 -19.24 -33.76 -8.79
C VAL A 437 -18.80 -34.19 -10.20
N LEU A 438 -17.54 -34.56 -10.33
CA LEU A 438 -17.01 -35.15 -11.56
C LEU A 438 -17.12 -36.67 -11.51
N ARG A 439 -17.92 -37.26 -12.39
CA ARG A 439 -18.10 -38.71 -12.53
C ARG A 439 -17.02 -39.24 -13.48
N SER A 440 -16.12 -40.07 -12.96
CA SER A 440 -14.95 -40.50 -13.74
C SER A 440 -15.32 -41.59 -14.75
N VAL A 441 -14.88 -41.44 -16.00
CA VAL A 441 -15.11 -42.39 -17.09
C VAL A 441 -13.77 -42.92 -17.61
N ALA A 442 -13.68 -44.21 -17.89
CA ALA A 442 -12.50 -44.78 -18.55
C ALA A 442 -12.64 -44.64 -20.07
N VAL A 443 -11.67 -44.01 -20.74
CA VAL A 443 -11.64 -43.97 -22.20
C VAL A 443 -10.68 -45.03 -22.71
N CYS A 444 -11.15 -45.86 -23.64
CA CYS A 444 -10.34 -46.85 -24.34
C CYS A 444 -10.17 -46.45 -25.80
N ASP A 445 -8.91 -46.30 -26.21
CA ASP A 445 -8.55 -45.65 -27.48
C ASP A 445 -8.01 -46.61 -28.55
N SER A 446 -7.75 -47.87 -28.20
CA SER A 446 -7.24 -48.88 -29.15
C SER A 446 -7.47 -50.30 -28.66
N LYS A 447 -7.49 -51.26 -29.60
CA LYS A 447 -7.53 -52.69 -29.31
C LYS A 447 -6.13 -53.30 -29.26
N ARG A 448 -5.93 -54.24 -28.35
CA ARG A 448 -4.74 -55.12 -28.30
C ARG A 448 -4.87 -56.20 -29.37
N PRO A 449 -3.75 -56.79 -29.82
CA PRO A 449 -3.78 -57.98 -30.69
C PRO A 449 -4.60 -59.14 -30.11
N THR A 450 -4.70 -59.21 -28.78
CA THR A 450 -5.49 -60.23 -28.05
C THR A 450 -6.99 -59.89 -27.94
N GLY A 451 -7.48 -58.82 -28.58
CA GLY A 451 -8.89 -58.39 -28.56
C GLY A 451 -9.31 -57.53 -27.36
N GLY A 452 -8.45 -57.40 -26.34
CA GLY A 452 -8.71 -56.54 -25.17
C GLY A 452 -8.56 -55.05 -25.49
N TRP A 453 -9.28 -54.18 -24.75
CA TRP A 453 -9.17 -52.73 -24.92
C TRP A 453 -8.03 -52.13 -24.09
N ASN A 454 -7.33 -51.16 -24.67
CA ASN A 454 -6.39 -50.32 -23.94
C ASN A 454 -7.10 -49.08 -23.41
N CYS A 455 -7.23 -48.98 -22.09
CA CYS A 455 -7.98 -47.91 -21.43
C CYS A 455 -7.11 -47.14 -20.45
N ALA A 456 -7.41 -45.86 -20.26
CA ALA A 456 -6.84 -45.10 -19.15
C ALA A 456 -7.56 -45.44 -17.83
N SER A 457 -6.85 -45.34 -16.72
CA SER A 457 -7.45 -45.50 -15.40
C SER A 457 -8.31 -44.30 -15.04
N ARG A 458 -9.63 -44.46 -15.02
CA ARG A 458 -10.59 -43.44 -14.57
C ARG A 458 -10.32 -42.94 -13.15
N ARG A 459 -9.78 -43.81 -12.28
CA ARG A 459 -9.41 -43.49 -10.89
C ARG A 459 -8.36 -42.38 -10.79
N ARG A 460 -7.62 -42.11 -11.87
CA ARG A 460 -6.64 -41.02 -11.92
C ARG A 460 -7.29 -39.65 -11.67
N LEU A 461 -8.54 -39.45 -12.08
CA LEU A 461 -9.24 -38.16 -11.95
C LEU A 461 -9.23 -37.62 -10.51
N ALA A 462 -9.42 -38.50 -9.51
CA ALA A 462 -9.45 -38.10 -8.09
C ALA A 462 -8.16 -37.38 -7.64
N SER A 463 -7.02 -37.74 -8.23
CA SER A 463 -5.73 -37.10 -7.94
C SER A 463 -5.47 -35.80 -8.71
N LEU A 464 -6.32 -35.46 -9.69
CA LEU A 464 -6.13 -34.31 -10.59
C LEU A 464 -7.05 -33.13 -10.28
N ILE A 465 -8.06 -33.28 -9.42
CA ILE A 465 -8.99 -32.18 -9.08
C ILE A 465 -8.44 -31.19 -8.05
N GLY A 466 -7.18 -31.32 -7.63
CA GLY A 466 -6.57 -30.48 -6.60
C GLY A 466 -6.51 -29.00 -6.99
N PHE A 467 -6.18 -28.70 -8.24
CA PHE A 467 -6.24 -27.32 -8.76
C PHE A 467 -7.68 -26.80 -8.81
N LEU A 468 -8.61 -27.56 -9.40
CA LEU A 468 -10.03 -27.20 -9.49
C LEU A 468 -10.66 -26.89 -8.11
N ARG A 469 -10.35 -27.68 -7.07
CA ARG A 469 -10.79 -27.42 -5.67
C ARG A 469 -10.41 -26.04 -5.16
N ARG A 470 -9.28 -25.49 -5.61
CA ARG A 470 -8.77 -24.20 -5.17
C ARG A 470 -9.48 -23.04 -5.86
N ILE A 471 -9.96 -23.24 -7.10
CA ILE A 471 -10.44 -22.14 -7.94
C ILE A 471 -11.94 -22.17 -8.28
N ALA A 472 -12.64 -23.31 -8.17
CA ALA A 472 -14.06 -23.40 -8.49
C ALA A 472 -14.92 -22.65 -7.45
N PRO A 473 -15.95 -21.87 -7.83
CA PRO A 473 -16.80 -21.13 -6.87
C PRO A 473 -17.86 -22.04 -6.23
N THR A 474 -17.41 -23.06 -5.51
CA THR A 474 -18.24 -23.95 -4.69
C THR A 474 -17.48 -24.39 -3.44
N HIS A 475 -18.21 -24.75 -2.39
CA HIS A 475 -17.63 -25.32 -1.17
C HIS A 475 -17.20 -26.79 -1.34
N SER A 476 -17.61 -27.47 -2.41
CA SER A 476 -17.36 -28.90 -2.60
C SER A 476 -17.08 -29.25 -4.06
N VAL A 477 -15.87 -29.76 -4.31
CA VAL A 477 -15.47 -30.41 -5.56
C VAL A 477 -15.03 -31.84 -5.26
N THR A 478 -15.73 -32.82 -5.83
CA THR A 478 -15.50 -34.25 -5.57
C THR A 478 -15.47 -35.07 -6.85
N VAL A 479 -14.91 -36.28 -6.75
CA VAL A 479 -14.97 -37.28 -7.81
C VAL A 479 -15.84 -38.43 -7.34
N SER A 480 -16.76 -38.86 -8.20
CA SER A 480 -17.53 -40.09 -8.05
C SER A 480 -16.95 -41.13 -9.02
N ASP A 481 -16.30 -42.18 -8.49
CA ASP A 481 -15.86 -43.30 -9.33
C ASP A 481 -17.08 -44.03 -9.91
N THR A 482 -17.01 -44.41 -11.18
CA THR A 482 -18.11 -45.09 -11.88
C THR A 482 -17.65 -46.42 -12.46
N THR A 483 -18.53 -47.15 -13.16
CA THR A 483 -18.14 -48.29 -14.00
C THR A 483 -18.15 -47.95 -15.49
N HIS A 484 -18.46 -46.69 -15.85
CA HIS A 484 -18.61 -46.27 -17.23
C HIS A 484 -17.28 -46.34 -17.99
N THR A 485 -17.37 -46.83 -19.22
CA THR A 485 -16.24 -46.99 -20.13
C THR A 485 -16.71 -46.61 -21.54
N VAL A 486 -16.00 -45.67 -22.18
CA VAL A 486 -16.20 -45.28 -23.57
C VAL A 486 -15.11 -45.93 -24.42
N ARG A 487 -15.48 -46.54 -25.54
CA ARG A 487 -14.57 -47.34 -26.38
C ARG A 487 -14.60 -46.85 -27.82
N ARG A 488 -13.52 -46.22 -28.24
CA ARG A 488 -13.37 -45.68 -29.60
C ARG A 488 -11.99 -46.07 -30.12
N ASP A 489 -11.94 -46.96 -31.10
CA ASP A 489 -10.67 -47.41 -31.67
C ASP A 489 -10.12 -46.33 -32.60
N LEU A 490 -8.99 -45.74 -32.24
CA LEU A 490 -8.33 -44.69 -33.03
C LEU A 490 -8.07 -45.12 -34.48
N ALA A 491 -7.84 -46.41 -34.73
CA ALA A 491 -7.61 -46.94 -36.08
C ALA A 491 -8.82 -46.76 -37.02
N THR A 492 -10.05 -46.60 -36.50
CA THR A 492 -11.24 -46.40 -37.34
C THR A 492 -11.41 -44.97 -37.83
N TYR A 493 -10.57 -44.04 -37.35
CA TYR A 493 -10.60 -42.63 -37.73
C TYR A 493 -9.52 -42.27 -38.76
N ASP A 494 -8.64 -43.22 -39.13
CA ASP A 494 -7.69 -43.10 -40.23
C ASP A 494 -8.43 -43.20 -41.56
N SER A 495 -9.00 -42.08 -41.98
CA SER A 495 -9.90 -41.97 -43.14
C SER A 495 -9.17 -42.12 -44.47
N ASN A 496 -7.86 -41.83 -44.50
CA ASN A 496 -7.02 -41.95 -45.69
C ASN A 496 -6.22 -43.27 -45.72
N GLY A 497 -6.26 -44.07 -44.64
CA GLY A 497 -5.64 -45.38 -44.55
C GLY A 497 -4.12 -45.37 -44.59
N ASN A 498 -3.49 -44.23 -44.27
CA ASN A 498 -2.04 -44.05 -44.38
C ASN A 498 -1.26 -44.58 -43.15
N GLY A 499 -1.97 -45.09 -42.14
CA GLY A 499 -1.40 -45.62 -40.91
C GLY A 499 -1.03 -44.55 -39.87
N THR A 500 -1.40 -43.29 -40.10
CA THR A 500 -1.14 -42.15 -39.22
C THR A 500 -2.37 -41.28 -39.06
N LEU A 501 -2.66 -40.83 -37.84
CA LEU A 501 -3.81 -39.95 -37.59
C LEU A 501 -3.42 -38.49 -37.75
N GLU A 502 -4.01 -37.83 -38.74
CA GLU A 502 -3.88 -36.40 -38.96
C GLU A 502 -4.66 -35.60 -37.90
N ARG A 503 -4.39 -34.29 -37.83
CA ARG A 503 -5.03 -33.40 -36.84
C ARG A 503 -6.56 -33.42 -36.93
N LYS A 504 -7.11 -33.47 -38.13
CA LYS A 504 -8.57 -33.46 -38.36
C LYS A 504 -9.22 -34.77 -37.89
N GLU A 505 -8.60 -35.90 -38.21
CA GLU A 505 -9.05 -37.24 -37.81
C GLU A 505 -9.02 -37.41 -36.29
N MET A 506 -7.93 -36.96 -35.66
CA MET A 506 -7.81 -36.92 -34.21
C MET A 506 -8.89 -36.04 -33.58
N TYR A 507 -9.18 -34.88 -34.18
CA TYR A 507 -10.22 -33.98 -33.68
C TYR A 507 -11.61 -34.64 -33.72
N SER A 508 -11.96 -35.35 -34.81
CA SER A 508 -13.20 -36.13 -34.88
C SER A 508 -13.29 -37.25 -33.85
N TRP A 509 -12.18 -37.97 -33.56
CA TRP A 509 -12.16 -38.96 -32.49
C TRP A 509 -12.44 -38.33 -31.12
N TRP A 510 -11.87 -37.15 -30.85
CA TRP A 510 -12.11 -36.43 -29.61
C TRP A 510 -13.57 -36.00 -29.49
N GLU A 511 -14.15 -35.38 -30.53
CA GLU A 511 -15.56 -34.97 -30.56
C GLU A 511 -16.51 -36.13 -30.28
N ASP A 512 -16.37 -37.25 -31.00
CA ASP A 512 -17.22 -38.44 -30.78
C ASP A 512 -17.04 -39.03 -29.37
N THR A 513 -15.82 -38.99 -28.85
CA THR A 513 -15.50 -39.51 -27.51
C THR A 513 -16.16 -38.66 -26.42
N VAL A 514 -16.07 -37.32 -26.52
CA VAL A 514 -16.66 -36.43 -25.51
C VAL A 514 -18.17 -36.39 -25.60
N ALA A 515 -18.75 -36.54 -26.80
CA ALA A 515 -20.18 -36.71 -27.02
C ALA A 515 -20.72 -37.94 -26.31
N GLU A 516 -20.08 -39.11 -26.49
CA GLU A 516 -20.50 -40.34 -25.81
C GLU A 516 -20.35 -40.22 -24.27
N ILE A 517 -19.36 -39.46 -23.79
CA ILE A 517 -19.23 -39.15 -22.36
C ILE A 517 -20.37 -38.23 -21.89
N GLY A 518 -20.74 -37.24 -22.69
CA GLY A 518 -21.86 -36.33 -22.43
C GLY A 518 -23.20 -37.05 -22.33
N ASP A 519 -23.43 -38.04 -23.21
CA ASP A 519 -24.62 -38.89 -23.26
C ASP A 519 -24.83 -39.76 -22.01
N LEU A 520 -23.80 -39.94 -21.18
CA LEU A 520 -23.94 -40.61 -19.88
C LEU A 520 -24.77 -39.79 -18.88
N TYR A 521 -24.93 -38.49 -19.12
CA TYR A 521 -25.74 -37.63 -18.27
C TYR A 521 -27.23 -37.93 -18.43
N GLY A 522 -27.83 -38.45 -17.37
CA GLY A 522 -29.22 -38.92 -17.38
C GLY A 522 -30.20 -38.11 -16.54
N THR A 523 -31.46 -38.53 -16.54
CA THR A 523 -32.56 -37.92 -15.77
C THR A 523 -32.27 -37.86 -14.26
N TRP A 524 -31.60 -38.88 -13.71
CA TRP A 524 -31.24 -38.91 -12.29
C TRP A 524 -30.21 -37.83 -11.93
N ASP A 525 -29.25 -37.56 -12.82
CA ASP A 525 -28.26 -36.51 -12.61
C ASP A 525 -28.94 -35.12 -12.65
N ARG A 526 -29.93 -34.93 -13.53
CA ARG A 526 -30.77 -33.71 -13.56
C ARG A 526 -31.57 -33.52 -12.26
N PHE A 527 -32.14 -34.60 -11.71
CA PHE A 527 -32.88 -34.54 -10.46
C PHE A 527 -31.99 -34.12 -9.29
N LEU A 528 -30.76 -34.64 -9.20
CA LEU A 528 -29.81 -34.25 -8.16
C LEU A 528 -29.32 -32.81 -8.29
N GLY A 529 -29.25 -32.27 -9.52
CA GLY A 529 -29.03 -30.84 -9.75
C GLY A 529 -30.05 -29.97 -9.00
N LEU A 530 -31.33 -30.37 -8.96
CA LEU A 530 -32.37 -29.65 -8.20
C LEU A 530 -32.18 -29.75 -6.68
N LEU A 531 -31.39 -30.71 -6.20
CA LEU A 531 -31.03 -30.90 -4.79
C LEU A 531 -29.68 -30.25 -4.43
N GLY A 532 -29.09 -29.51 -5.37
CA GLY A 532 -27.85 -28.76 -5.18
C GLY A 532 -26.57 -29.56 -5.44
N GLU A 533 -26.62 -30.55 -6.34
CA GLU A 533 -25.47 -31.34 -6.78
C GLU A 533 -25.36 -31.34 -8.32
N GLN A 534 -24.43 -30.56 -8.86
CA GLN A 534 -24.14 -30.51 -10.30
C GLN A 534 -23.16 -31.62 -10.68
N ARG A 535 -23.64 -32.55 -11.51
CA ARG A 535 -22.88 -33.69 -12.00
C ARG A 535 -22.42 -33.50 -13.44
N TYR A 536 -21.18 -33.88 -13.68
CA TYR A 536 -20.55 -33.85 -14.99
C TYR A 536 -19.70 -35.10 -15.17
N TYR A 537 -19.60 -35.61 -16.40
CA TYR A 537 -18.81 -36.80 -16.70
C TYR A 537 -17.45 -36.38 -17.26
N PHE A 538 -16.38 -37.00 -16.75
CA PHE A 538 -15.01 -36.68 -17.16
C PHE A 538 -14.24 -37.95 -17.53
N GLY A 539 -13.90 -38.07 -18.80
CA GLY A 539 -13.12 -39.16 -19.35
C GLY A 539 -11.62 -39.01 -19.11
N MET A 540 -10.99 -40.06 -18.62
CA MET A 540 -9.53 -40.15 -18.57
C MET A 540 -9.02 -40.84 -19.83
N VAL A 541 -8.11 -40.16 -20.54
CA VAL A 541 -7.50 -40.63 -21.79
C VAL A 541 -6.02 -40.98 -21.57
N ARG A 542 -5.52 -42.01 -22.25
CA ARG A 542 -4.11 -42.42 -22.14
C ARG A 542 -3.18 -41.33 -22.72
N PRO A 543 -1.93 -41.21 -22.23
CA PRO A 543 -1.04 -40.15 -22.70
C PRO A 543 -0.47 -40.43 -24.09
N ASN A 544 -0.41 -41.71 -24.50
CA ASN A 544 0.28 -42.17 -25.70
C ASN A 544 -0.62 -42.23 -26.95
N ILE A 545 -1.68 -41.42 -27.02
CA ILE A 545 -2.46 -41.29 -28.25
C ILE A 545 -1.86 -40.19 -29.15
N PRO A 546 -1.93 -40.30 -30.48
CA PRO A 546 -1.38 -39.28 -31.39
C PRO A 546 -1.98 -37.89 -31.18
N GLY A 547 -1.32 -36.87 -31.75
CA GLY A 547 -1.81 -35.49 -31.72
C GLY A 547 -1.53 -34.73 -30.40
N GLY A 548 -1.78 -33.41 -30.46
CA GLY A 548 -1.42 -32.47 -29.39
C GLY A 548 -2.54 -32.07 -28.44
N ILE A 549 -3.76 -32.60 -28.58
CA ILE A 549 -4.93 -32.21 -27.77
C ILE A 549 -4.75 -32.72 -26.33
N GLY A 550 -4.88 -31.83 -25.34
CA GLY A 550 -4.73 -32.18 -23.92
C GLY A 550 -6.04 -32.62 -23.27
N GLY A 551 -7.14 -32.00 -23.69
CA GLY A 551 -8.51 -32.30 -23.33
C GLY A 551 -9.48 -31.63 -24.31
N MET A 552 -10.76 -31.98 -24.19
CA MET A 552 -11.86 -31.42 -24.95
C MET A 552 -13.15 -31.58 -24.15
N ALA A 553 -14.10 -30.66 -24.33
CA ALA A 553 -15.48 -30.79 -23.88
C ALA A 553 -16.44 -30.95 -25.08
N ASP A 554 -17.54 -31.65 -24.86
CA ASP A 554 -18.61 -31.92 -25.85
C ASP A 554 -19.42 -30.69 -26.31
N GLY A 555 -18.98 -29.49 -25.92
CA GLY A 555 -19.71 -28.25 -26.16
C GLY A 555 -19.54 -27.27 -25.02
N ILE A 556 -20.19 -26.11 -25.16
CA ILE A 556 -20.11 -25.02 -24.18
C ILE A 556 -21.50 -24.37 -24.05
N PRO A 557 -22.24 -24.61 -22.95
CA PRO A 557 -21.93 -25.53 -21.85
C PRO A 557 -21.99 -27.01 -22.28
N SER A 558 -21.39 -27.89 -21.50
CA SER A 558 -21.36 -29.34 -21.75
C SER A 558 -21.65 -30.16 -20.50
N ARG A 559 -22.08 -31.42 -20.67
CA ARG A 559 -22.23 -32.44 -19.61
C ARG A 559 -21.08 -33.45 -19.57
N GLY A 560 -20.21 -33.44 -20.58
CA GLY A 560 -19.11 -34.38 -20.75
C GLY A 560 -17.82 -33.69 -21.22
N ALA A 561 -16.71 -34.07 -20.61
CA ALA A 561 -15.38 -33.69 -21.08
C ALA A 561 -14.42 -34.86 -20.96
N ALA A 562 -13.26 -34.76 -21.61
CA ALA A 562 -12.18 -35.71 -21.44
C ALA A 562 -10.83 -35.01 -21.40
N GLY A 563 -9.88 -35.62 -20.71
CA GLY A 563 -8.52 -35.12 -20.59
C GLY A 563 -7.51 -36.25 -20.43
N ARG A 564 -6.29 -36.02 -20.90
CA ARG A 564 -5.21 -37.00 -20.74
C ARG A 564 -4.82 -37.15 -19.28
N ILE A 565 -4.47 -38.37 -18.87
CA ILE A 565 -3.90 -38.64 -17.54
C ILE A 565 -2.54 -37.97 -17.34
N SER A 566 -1.85 -37.60 -18.43
CA SER A 566 -0.67 -36.73 -18.45
C SER A 566 -0.68 -35.86 -19.70
N ALA A 567 -0.42 -34.57 -19.51
CA ALA A 567 -0.33 -33.56 -20.56
C ALA A 567 0.79 -32.57 -20.21
N VAL A 568 1.87 -32.60 -20.97
CA VAL A 568 3.01 -31.70 -20.78
C VAL A 568 2.88 -30.47 -21.69
N ARG A 569 2.94 -29.27 -21.11
CA ARG A 569 2.94 -27.98 -21.81
C ARG A 569 4.13 -27.15 -21.34
N LEU A 570 4.88 -26.63 -22.31
CA LEU A 570 6.09 -25.85 -22.04
C LEU A 570 7.09 -26.56 -21.09
N GLY A 571 7.13 -27.90 -21.13
CA GLY A 571 8.00 -28.69 -20.26
C GLY A 571 7.44 -28.96 -18.84
N THR A 572 6.21 -28.54 -18.54
CA THR A 572 5.56 -28.75 -17.24
C THR A 572 4.32 -29.65 -17.39
N GLU A 573 4.08 -30.54 -16.43
CA GLU A 573 2.84 -31.32 -16.35
C GLU A 573 1.66 -30.42 -15.98
N THR A 574 0.60 -30.41 -16.79
CA THR A 574 -0.57 -29.52 -16.64
C THR A 574 -1.90 -30.26 -16.62
N ASN A 575 -1.92 -31.57 -16.33
CA ASN A 575 -3.14 -32.38 -16.35
C ASN A 575 -4.21 -31.94 -15.33
N ASP A 576 -3.83 -31.43 -14.16
CA ASP A 576 -4.76 -30.84 -13.19
C ASP A 576 -5.37 -29.51 -13.68
N GLU A 577 -4.56 -28.68 -14.34
CA GLU A 577 -5.01 -27.48 -15.02
C GLU A 577 -5.95 -27.79 -16.19
N VAL A 578 -5.69 -28.85 -16.96
CA VAL A 578 -6.58 -29.32 -18.04
C VAL A 578 -7.92 -29.75 -17.48
N VAL A 579 -7.96 -30.52 -16.39
CA VAL A 579 -9.23 -30.89 -15.74
C VAL A 579 -10.04 -29.65 -15.37
N ALA A 580 -9.40 -28.61 -14.82
CA ALA A 580 -10.08 -27.37 -14.49
C ALA A 580 -10.53 -26.58 -15.73
N HIS A 581 -9.72 -26.54 -16.79
CA HIS A 581 -10.04 -25.90 -18.06
C HIS A 581 -11.28 -26.51 -18.72
N GLU A 582 -11.29 -27.84 -18.90
CA GLU A 582 -12.44 -28.51 -19.51
C GLU A 582 -13.68 -28.44 -18.60
N THR A 583 -13.49 -28.41 -17.27
CA THR A 583 -14.60 -28.14 -16.34
C THR A 583 -15.16 -26.73 -16.49
N GLY A 584 -14.32 -25.75 -16.85
CA GLY A 584 -14.76 -24.42 -17.26
C GLY A 584 -15.72 -24.49 -18.45
N HIS A 585 -15.39 -25.26 -19.48
CA HIS A 585 -16.28 -25.48 -20.63
C HIS A 585 -17.61 -26.16 -20.24
N MET A 586 -17.57 -27.16 -19.36
CA MET A 586 -18.78 -27.77 -18.80
C MET A 586 -19.66 -26.76 -18.05
N LEU A 587 -19.05 -25.76 -17.42
CA LEU A 587 -19.70 -24.63 -16.75
C LEU A 587 -19.95 -23.43 -17.70
N GLY A 588 -19.90 -23.64 -19.02
CA GLY A 588 -20.27 -22.64 -20.02
C GLY A 588 -19.22 -21.56 -20.27
N ARG A 589 -17.98 -21.74 -19.79
CA ARG A 589 -16.88 -20.80 -20.07
C ARG A 589 -16.27 -21.08 -21.44
N LYS A 590 -15.92 -20.01 -22.14
CA LYS A 590 -15.27 -20.04 -23.45
C LYS A 590 -13.80 -19.62 -23.34
N HIS A 591 -13.02 -19.98 -24.34
CA HIS A 591 -11.65 -19.57 -24.53
C HIS A 591 -11.49 -18.06 -24.58
N THR A 592 -10.34 -17.56 -24.16
CA THR A 592 -10.03 -16.11 -24.10
C THR A 592 -9.75 -15.47 -25.47
N ASN A 593 -9.61 -16.25 -26.54
CA ASN A 593 -9.31 -15.78 -27.90
C ASN A 593 -8.04 -14.93 -28.03
N THR A 594 -7.12 -15.00 -27.06
CA THR A 594 -5.83 -14.30 -27.09
C THR A 594 -4.66 -15.23 -26.77
N ARG A 595 -3.51 -14.96 -27.39
CA ARG A 595 -2.22 -15.63 -27.11
C ARG A 595 -1.30 -14.76 -26.24
N ALA A 596 -1.73 -13.55 -25.86
CA ALA A 596 -0.87 -12.66 -25.10
C ALA A 596 -0.87 -13.02 -23.60
N PRO A 597 0.30 -13.00 -22.92
CA PRO A 597 1.65 -12.98 -23.49
C PRO A 597 2.07 -14.37 -24.00
N ALA A 598 2.77 -14.44 -25.14
CA ALA A 598 3.32 -15.70 -25.60
C ALA A 598 4.46 -16.17 -24.68
N ALA A 599 4.59 -17.47 -24.48
CA ALA A 599 5.71 -18.05 -23.73
C ALA A 599 7.04 -17.80 -24.47
N SER A 600 8.07 -17.39 -23.72
CA SER A 600 9.43 -17.23 -24.25
C SER A 600 10.22 -18.52 -24.11
N GLY A 601 10.98 -18.89 -25.13
CA GLY A 601 11.88 -20.05 -25.09
C GLY A 601 11.19 -21.41 -24.86
N GLY A 602 9.88 -21.51 -25.12
CA GLY A 602 9.12 -22.74 -24.89
C GLY A 602 8.97 -23.14 -23.42
N ARG A 603 9.13 -22.20 -22.49
CA ARG A 603 9.05 -22.42 -21.04
C ARG A 603 8.00 -21.50 -20.40
N PRO A 604 7.40 -21.87 -19.26
CA PRO A 604 6.57 -20.96 -18.49
C PRO A 604 7.40 -19.79 -17.95
N PRO A 605 6.78 -18.64 -17.65
CA PRO A 605 5.36 -18.33 -17.78
C PRO A 605 4.98 -17.85 -19.19
N GLY A 606 3.85 -18.31 -19.72
CA GLY A 606 3.22 -17.71 -20.91
C GLY A 606 2.30 -18.65 -21.68
N CYS A 607 1.78 -18.15 -22.80
CA CYS A 607 0.84 -18.88 -23.65
C CYS A 607 1.54 -19.66 -24.77
N TYR A 608 1.27 -20.96 -24.83
CA TYR A 608 1.82 -21.88 -25.82
C TYR A 608 1.02 -21.88 -27.13
N SER A 609 -0.25 -21.46 -27.10
CA SER A 609 -1.09 -21.35 -28.30
C SER A 609 -2.18 -20.29 -28.09
N LYS A 610 -2.91 -19.96 -29.17
CA LYS A 610 -4.15 -19.16 -29.11
C LYS A 610 -5.31 -20.12 -28.86
N ALA A 611 -6.03 -19.94 -27.77
CA ALA A 611 -7.28 -20.66 -27.50
C ALA A 611 -8.41 -19.97 -28.26
N ILE A 612 -9.19 -20.68 -29.10
CA ILE A 612 -10.12 -20.05 -30.05
C ILE A 612 -11.52 -20.67 -29.89
N ASP A 613 -12.51 -19.81 -29.67
CA ASP A 613 -13.95 -20.09 -29.77
C ASP A 613 -14.67 -19.05 -30.65
N SER A 614 -15.82 -19.42 -31.22
CA SER A 614 -16.60 -18.58 -32.15
C SER A 614 -17.21 -17.32 -31.53
N SER A 615 -17.21 -17.16 -30.20
CA SER A 615 -17.87 -16.04 -29.50
C SER A 615 -17.44 -15.91 -28.03
N THR A 616 -16.19 -15.50 -27.77
CA THR A 616 -15.70 -15.29 -26.39
C THR A 616 -16.41 -14.14 -25.67
N ASP A 617 -16.64 -14.30 -24.37
CA ASP A 617 -17.07 -13.21 -23.47
C ASP A 617 -15.89 -12.61 -22.67
N TRP A 618 -14.66 -13.03 -22.97
CA TRP A 618 -13.44 -12.50 -22.36
C TRP A 618 -13.18 -11.07 -22.83
N PRO A 619 -13.20 -10.07 -21.94
CA PRO A 619 -13.15 -8.66 -22.35
C PRO A 619 -11.71 -8.13 -22.52
N PHE A 620 -10.69 -8.94 -22.22
CA PHE A 620 -9.31 -8.46 -22.11
C PHE A 620 -8.42 -8.91 -23.26
N SER A 621 -7.48 -8.06 -23.67
CA SER A 621 -6.51 -8.37 -24.74
C SER A 621 -5.43 -9.39 -24.32
N THR A 622 -5.33 -9.69 -23.03
CA THR A 622 -4.29 -10.52 -22.41
C THR A 622 -4.90 -11.64 -21.58
N ASN A 623 -4.13 -12.72 -21.35
CA ASN A 623 -4.48 -13.80 -20.43
C ASN A 623 -3.96 -13.55 -18.99
N ARG A 624 -3.26 -12.44 -18.70
CA ARG A 624 -2.84 -12.13 -17.32
C ARG A 624 -4.06 -11.97 -16.40
N LEU A 625 -3.94 -12.29 -15.12
CA LEU A 625 -5.08 -12.28 -14.17
C LEU A 625 -5.66 -10.89 -13.89
N LEU A 626 -4.92 -9.81 -14.20
CA LEU A 626 -5.22 -8.40 -13.92
C LEU A 626 -5.33 -8.02 -12.43
N GLN A 627 -5.68 -8.98 -11.57
CA GLN A 627 -5.73 -8.85 -10.11
C GLN A 627 -4.85 -9.90 -9.45
N VAL A 628 -4.30 -9.54 -8.29
CA VAL A 628 -3.53 -10.48 -7.46
C VAL A 628 -4.46 -11.60 -6.99
N GLY A 629 -4.20 -12.82 -7.43
CA GLY A 629 -4.91 -14.00 -6.93
C GLY A 629 -4.43 -14.37 -5.52
N PHE A 630 -5.13 -15.30 -4.88
CA PHE A 630 -4.74 -15.81 -3.57
C PHE A 630 -5.05 -17.30 -3.42
N ASP A 631 -4.00 -18.12 -3.25
CA ASP A 631 -4.17 -19.52 -2.90
C ASP A 631 -4.38 -19.62 -1.38
N VAL A 632 -5.64 -19.75 -0.97
CA VAL A 632 -6.01 -19.82 0.45
C VAL A 632 -5.39 -21.04 1.14
N PHE A 633 -5.22 -22.16 0.43
CA PHE A 633 -4.65 -23.39 0.99
C PHE A 633 -3.15 -23.26 1.22
N ARG A 634 -2.43 -22.61 0.30
CA ARG A 634 -1.00 -22.29 0.48
C ARG A 634 -0.78 -21.05 1.34
N GLY A 635 -1.83 -20.26 1.58
CA GLY A 635 -1.76 -18.98 2.26
C GLY A 635 -0.84 -18.00 1.55
N ALA A 636 -0.85 -17.96 0.22
CA ALA A 636 0.09 -17.17 -0.58
C ALA A 636 -0.59 -16.42 -1.74
N PRO A 637 -0.15 -15.19 -2.07
CA PRO A 637 -0.62 -14.48 -3.25
C PRO A 637 -0.16 -15.19 -4.52
N VAL A 638 -0.97 -15.06 -5.57
CA VAL A 638 -0.68 -15.55 -6.91
C VAL A 638 -0.35 -14.32 -7.77
N ASP A 639 0.88 -14.30 -8.29
CA ASP A 639 1.40 -13.19 -9.08
C ASP A 639 0.60 -13.02 -10.38
N PRO A 640 -0.08 -11.87 -10.58
CA PRO A 640 -0.88 -11.62 -11.78
C PRO A 640 -0.06 -11.53 -13.07
N ASN A 641 1.26 -11.34 -12.96
CA ASN A 641 2.14 -11.21 -14.11
C ASN A 641 2.69 -12.55 -14.62
N ASN A 642 2.72 -13.57 -13.77
CA ASN A 642 3.30 -14.86 -14.10
C ASN A 642 2.28 -16.01 -14.06
N ASN A 643 1.01 -15.69 -13.84
CA ASN A 643 -0.11 -16.63 -13.88
C ASN A 643 -1.19 -16.11 -14.83
N PHE A 644 -1.93 -17.05 -15.42
CA PHE A 644 -2.82 -16.75 -16.54
C PHE A 644 -4.22 -17.31 -16.33
N GLU A 645 -5.20 -16.71 -16.99
CA GLU A 645 -6.60 -17.13 -16.99
C GLU A 645 -6.74 -18.62 -17.36
N THR A 646 -7.60 -19.31 -16.61
CA THR A 646 -7.83 -20.75 -16.73
C THR A 646 -8.31 -21.15 -18.13
N MET A 647 -9.13 -20.30 -18.78
CA MET A 647 -9.62 -20.54 -20.14
C MET A 647 -8.61 -20.15 -21.25
N GLY A 648 -7.39 -19.78 -20.89
CA GLY A 648 -6.29 -19.56 -21.84
C GLY A 648 -5.46 -20.84 -22.10
N TYR A 649 -4.73 -20.85 -23.21
CA TYR A 649 -3.70 -21.86 -23.50
C TYR A 649 -2.33 -21.41 -23.00
N CYS A 650 -2.25 -21.20 -21.69
CA CYS A 650 -1.10 -20.67 -20.99
C CYS A 650 -0.80 -21.52 -19.75
N THR A 651 0.42 -21.40 -19.22
CA THR A 651 0.80 -22.04 -17.95
C THR A 651 1.87 -21.19 -17.25
N PRO A 652 1.87 -21.09 -15.90
CA PRO A 652 0.87 -21.66 -14.98
C PRO A 652 -0.48 -20.93 -15.03
N ARG A 653 -1.56 -21.64 -14.72
CA ARG A 653 -2.93 -21.09 -14.70
C ARG A 653 -3.41 -20.70 -13.30
N TRP A 654 -4.33 -19.75 -13.26
CA TRP A 654 -5.16 -19.39 -12.12
C TRP A 654 -6.51 -18.85 -12.62
N ILE A 655 -7.45 -18.58 -11.72
CA ILE A 655 -8.78 -18.08 -12.06
C ILE A 655 -8.82 -16.54 -11.95
N SER A 656 -9.24 -15.86 -13.01
CA SER A 656 -9.54 -14.42 -12.94
C SER A 656 -10.84 -14.14 -12.19
N THR A 657 -11.04 -12.89 -11.76
CA THR A 657 -12.31 -12.43 -11.18
C THR A 657 -13.47 -12.65 -12.15
N HIS A 658 -13.25 -12.38 -13.44
CA HIS A 658 -14.26 -12.54 -14.50
C HIS A 658 -14.75 -13.99 -14.60
N THR A 659 -13.85 -14.96 -14.79
CA THR A 659 -14.25 -16.37 -14.93
C THR A 659 -14.82 -16.93 -13.63
N TYR A 660 -14.24 -16.56 -12.47
CA TYR A 660 -14.73 -16.99 -11.16
C TYR A 660 -16.20 -16.57 -10.94
N THR A 661 -16.53 -15.31 -11.19
CA THR A 661 -17.91 -14.81 -11.04
C THR A 661 -18.86 -15.43 -12.06
N LYS A 662 -18.43 -15.65 -13.31
CA LYS A 662 -19.29 -16.29 -14.33
C LYS A 662 -19.59 -17.76 -14.03
N MET A 663 -18.67 -18.48 -13.38
CA MET A 663 -18.87 -19.88 -12.97
C MET A 663 -19.84 -20.02 -11.78
N MET A 664 -20.23 -18.93 -11.10
CA MET A 664 -21.23 -18.98 -10.02
C MET A 664 -22.62 -19.34 -10.53
N THR A 665 -23.05 -18.78 -11.66
CA THR A 665 -24.38 -19.01 -12.25
C THR A 665 -24.70 -20.49 -12.51
N PRO A 666 -23.85 -21.26 -13.23
CA PRO A 666 -24.12 -22.69 -13.46
C PRO A 666 -24.01 -23.55 -12.21
N LEU A 667 -23.46 -23.03 -11.11
CA LEU A 667 -23.40 -23.67 -9.79
C LEU A 667 -24.50 -23.17 -8.84
N ASP A 668 -25.54 -22.53 -9.39
CA ASP A 668 -26.67 -21.94 -8.66
C ASP A 668 -26.24 -21.08 -7.45
N ALA A 669 -25.10 -20.41 -7.55
CA ALA A 669 -24.61 -19.52 -6.52
C ALA A 669 -25.31 -18.17 -6.61
N GLN A 670 -26.57 -18.16 -6.17
CA GLN A 670 -27.45 -16.99 -6.23
C GLN A 670 -27.08 -15.94 -5.17
N PRO A 671 -27.27 -14.64 -5.47
CA PRO A 671 -27.12 -13.56 -4.50
C PRO A 671 -28.13 -13.70 -3.34
N PRO A 672 -27.93 -12.98 -2.22
CA PRO A 672 -28.95 -12.80 -1.19
C PRO A 672 -30.25 -12.33 -1.82
N GLY A 673 -31.38 -12.80 -1.29
CA GLY A 673 -32.72 -12.73 -1.89
C GLY A 673 -32.89 -11.53 -2.82
N SER A 674 -32.76 -11.77 -4.13
CA SER A 674 -32.85 -10.72 -5.13
C SER A 674 -34.14 -9.96 -4.89
N ALA A 675 -34.06 -8.63 -4.70
CA ALA A 675 -35.24 -7.82 -4.50
C ALA A 675 -36.27 -8.16 -5.60
N PRO A 676 -37.56 -8.30 -5.25
CA PRO A 676 -38.57 -8.81 -6.15
C PRO A 676 -38.54 -8.03 -7.47
N LYS A 677 -38.16 -8.73 -8.55
CA LYS A 677 -38.09 -8.09 -9.86
C LYS A 677 -39.50 -7.71 -10.30
N ARG A 678 -39.72 -6.44 -10.58
CA ARG A 678 -40.99 -5.93 -11.12
C ARG A 678 -40.80 -5.46 -12.55
N GLN A 679 -41.85 -5.63 -13.34
CA GLN A 679 -41.94 -4.96 -14.62
C GLN A 679 -42.19 -3.47 -14.37
N GLY A 680 -41.36 -2.61 -14.93
CA GLY A 680 -41.42 -1.18 -14.69
C GLY A 680 -40.48 -0.40 -15.60
N MET A 681 -40.53 0.93 -15.49
CA MET A 681 -39.64 1.83 -16.23
C MET A 681 -38.33 1.99 -15.48
N PHE A 682 -37.23 1.52 -16.07
CA PHE A 682 -35.89 1.59 -15.50
C PHE A 682 -34.98 2.51 -16.32
N TRP A 683 -34.01 3.15 -15.66
CA TRP A 683 -32.97 3.90 -16.36
C TRP A 683 -31.97 2.93 -16.99
N THR A 684 -31.79 3.08 -18.30
CA THR A 684 -30.71 2.45 -19.07
C THR A 684 -29.63 3.49 -19.26
N VAL A 685 -28.46 3.23 -18.66
CA VAL A 685 -27.29 4.09 -18.79
C VAL A 685 -26.40 3.52 -19.90
N GLY A 686 -26.29 4.24 -21.02
CA GLY A 686 -25.33 3.93 -22.08
C GLY A 686 -24.05 4.75 -21.91
N GLY A 687 -22.95 4.36 -22.57
CA GLY A 687 -21.71 5.14 -22.52
C GLY A 687 -20.56 4.47 -23.25
N ARG A 688 -19.40 5.14 -23.21
CA ARG A 688 -18.12 4.62 -23.68
C ARG A 688 -17.10 4.73 -22.55
N ILE A 689 -16.33 3.66 -22.37
CA ILE A 689 -15.15 3.67 -21.52
C ILE A 689 -13.95 3.79 -22.46
N THR A 690 -13.15 4.84 -22.26
CA THR A 690 -11.97 5.16 -23.07
C THR A 690 -10.74 5.29 -22.16
N GLU A 691 -9.54 5.35 -22.73
CA GLU A 691 -8.32 5.64 -21.95
C GLU A 691 -8.40 7.00 -21.23
N ALA A 692 -9.19 7.95 -21.73
CA ALA A 692 -9.40 9.27 -21.13
C ALA A 692 -10.48 9.29 -20.03
N GLY A 693 -11.13 8.16 -19.75
CA GLY A 693 -12.17 8.03 -18.71
C GLY A 693 -13.52 7.52 -19.23
N VAL A 694 -14.54 7.67 -18.39
CA VAL A 694 -15.93 7.22 -18.65
C VAL A 694 -16.75 8.36 -19.21
N ALA A 695 -17.34 8.17 -20.40
CA ALA A 695 -18.28 9.10 -21.01
C ALA A 695 -19.67 8.46 -21.03
N PHE A 696 -20.62 9.04 -20.31
CA PHE A 696 -22.01 8.60 -20.33
C PHE A 696 -22.74 9.15 -21.56
N ALA A 697 -23.52 8.29 -22.22
CA ALA A 697 -24.52 8.67 -23.21
C ALA A 697 -25.82 9.08 -22.48
N PRO A 698 -26.82 9.65 -23.17
CA PRO A 698 -28.08 10.04 -22.54
C PRO A 698 -28.74 8.90 -21.75
N LEU A 699 -29.31 9.23 -20.60
CA LEU A 699 -30.10 8.31 -19.79
C LEU A 699 -31.44 8.07 -20.50
N PHE A 700 -31.72 6.81 -20.83
CA PHE A 700 -33.02 6.42 -21.38
C PHE A 700 -33.86 5.74 -20.30
N THR A 701 -35.16 5.98 -20.27
CA THR A 701 -36.07 5.12 -19.51
C THR A 701 -36.58 4.02 -20.44
N ARG A 702 -36.52 2.77 -20.00
CA ARG A 702 -36.99 1.62 -20.77
C ARG A 702 -37.81 0.71 -19.87
N GLU A 703 -38.94 0.23 -20.40
CA GLU A 703 -39.76 -0.75 -19.71
C GLU A 703 -39.05 -2.10 -19.72
N LEU A 704 -38.70 -2.60 -18.54
CA LEU A 704 -37.91 -3.82 -18.34
C LEU A 704 -38.40 -4.53 -17.07
N THR A 705 -38.03 -5.79 -16.90
CA THR A 705 -38.16 -6.48 -15.60
C THR A 705 -36.86 -6.28 -14.83
N GLY A 706 -36.90 -5.48 -13.76
CA GLY A 706 -35.72 -5.06 -13.00
C GLY A 706 -35.94 -5.13 -11.48
N SER A 707 -34.86 -5.09 -10.71
CA SER A 707 -34.89 -5.05 -9.24
C SER A 707 -35.54 -3.75 -8.76
N ASP A 708 -36.43 -3.80 -7.76
CA ASP A 708 -37.04 -2.62 -7.14
C ASP A 708 -36.18 -1.98 -6.03
N GLY A 709 -34.93 -2.40 -5.90
CA GLY A 709 -33.93 -1.75 -5.06
C GLY A 709 -33.78 -0.26 -5.42
N ALA A 710 -33.56 0.58 -4.41
CA ALA A 710 -33.42 2.02 -4.62
C ALA A 710 -32.28 2.31 -5.61
N GLY A 711 -32.59 2.91 -6.76
CA GLY A 711 -31.62 3.31 -7.78
C GLY A 711 -30.75 4.51 -7.37
N SER A 712 -30.47 4.64 -6.08
CA SER A 712 -29.69 5.70 -5.45
C SER A 712 -28.48 5.08 -4.75
N GLY A 713 -27.29 5.34 -5.25
CA GLY A 713 -26.05 4.78 -4.70
C GLY A 713 -24.89 4.92 -5.65
N THR A 714 -23.71 4.48 -5.21
CA THR A 714 -22.54 4.35 -6.08
C THR A 714 -22.68 3.05 -6.87
N HIS A 715 -22.81 3.15 -8.19
CA HIS A 715 -22.91 1.99 -9.07
C HIS A 715 -21.58 1.75 -9.79
N ARG A 716 -21.10 0.51 -9.80
CA ARG A 716 -19.89 0.12 -10.51
C ARG A 716 -20.23 -0.42 -11.90
N ILE A 717 -19.62 0.16 -12.92
CA ILE A 717 -19.68 -0.34 -14.30
C ILE A 717 -18.39 -1.12 -14.54
N GLY A 718 -18.50 -2.45 -14.63
CA GLY A 718 -17.40 -3.33 -15.04
C GLY A 718 -17.44 -3.56 -16.55
N VAL A 719 -16.25 -3.65 -17.17
CA VAL A 719 -16.08 -4.16 -18.55
C VAL A 719 -15.64 -5.61 -18.49
#